data_AF-A0A960SPW7-F1
#
_entry.id   AF-A0A960SPW7-F1
#
_cell.length_a   1.000
_cell.length_b   1.000
_cell.length_c   1.000
_cell.angle_alpha   90.00
_cell.angle_beta   90.00
_cell.angle_gamma   90.00
#
_symmetry.space_group_name_H-M   'P 1'
#
loop_
_entity.id
_entity.type
_entity.pdbx_description
1 polymer ?
#
loop_
_entity_poly.entity_id
_entity_poly.type
_entity_poly.pdbx_seq_one_letter_code
_entity_poly.pdbx_strand_id
1 'polypeptide(L)'
;TVFGQLRLQSANSSYTSSLSLTSGALTNAPGGVVVVNRGSGGARTITGSVWNHGLWDQNYTLALRGDHARWRNFSDWMVPADSVTLSGTGVRFDQMGGTLNLEGGFTLTGGVFRHAGGDINGQPYLVNCVLVLDTTNAPAAFTLTGNGSRLLGDLSPGQSVWVQGSNTGSHTTGVAPQGFANAGLLLLQSVNSSFTSAFRLDEGTLTNQPSGVIRTGRGNGGSRSLSIPILLNRGTLDIAHPTTMLPANALYQNTGKWTIQGGNTLALTSGQTFRQDSGALEAIGAFDGTQITFDYRGGTITGQPYLENSTLLLGPAATEPVAFTLVGSGSRLLGDLREGQSVWIQGGNRGSHTTVQAPRGFANEGLLLLQSVNSSFRSALQVNEGNLTNRPSGTIRIGQGNAGPRILSAGTILNEGLIDVNWPLSLAPAGALFRNRGTWDMEPGITLSLNNGQTFRQEAGLLNVAGGFDGTGIMFDYQGGTITGQPYLENSTLRFGPGGTEPAAFTLVGSGSRLVGDLREGQSVWIQGGSRGSHTTVVAEQGFANGGLLLLQSVNSSYTSALQVDEGDLTNLPTGVIRLGRGNAGPRNLRLNLDNRGLLDVNWGLNLGRSGATHVNQGDVLIDAAGSVTLTDGQTWTQVDGLVDIDGAFTLRDGRFDFQGGLVEGGVYLPGSRLDLSRAGLGGSFTLGKSTARLYGESTPGVTVTIQGSNDDSNTTVRAPEGFINRGTLRLASVNAAYRSSLSVEGSPLVNDWSGLVDIAAGSGGPRELEAAIVNRGSRRVRQTATLGLPGETLLNQGRFETLATATLRGPLMNAGGEITGDGSISGEVEAPSGRIQPTGNLVVNGTMNVGTGMVLDVLLGTAKLTVNGPLAFNGLVRARFP
;
A
#
# COMPACT_ATOMS: atom_id res chain seq x y z
N THR A 1 23.62 -40.53 82.33
CA THR A 1 22.29 -40.88 81.77
C THR A 1 21.22 -40.57 82.80
N VAL A 2 20.08 -40.05 82.36
CA VAL A 2 18.92 -39.72 83.21
C VAL A 2 17.82 -40.75 82.93
N PHE A 3 17.42 -41.53 83.93
CA PHE A 3 16.29 -42.46 83.86
C PHE A 3 15.04 -41.95 84.60
N GLY A 4 15.21 -40.96 85.50
CA GLY A 4 14.15 -40.30 86.26
C GLY A 4 14.03 -38.83 85.86
N GLN A 5 14.01 -37.92 86.84
CA GLN A 5 13.94 -36.47 86.59
C GLN A 5 15.30 -35.77 86.80
N LEU A 6 15.78 -35.04 85.80
CA LEU A 6 16.87 -34.06 85.94
C LEU A 6 16.27 -32.65 85.91
N ARG A 7 16.50 -31.85 86.95
CA ARG A 7 15.90 -30.53 87.09
C ARG A 7 16.96 -29.43 87.17
N LEU A 8 16.93 -28.48 86.23
CA LEU A 8 17.75 -27.26 86.26
C LEU A 8 16.89 -26.08 86.71
N GLN A 9 17.08 -25.64 87.96
CA GLN A 9 16.36 -24.51 88.54
C GLN A 9 17.19 -23.81 89.62
N SER A 10 16.94 -22.52 89.84
CA SER A 10 17.46 -21.80 91.01
C SER A 10 16.39 -21.72 92.11
N ALA A 11 16.77 -22.04 93.35
CA ALA A 11 15.82 -22.15 94.45
C ALA A 11 15.52 -20.80 95.15
N ASN A 12 16.55 -19.98 95.44
CA ASN A 12 16.43 -18.86 96.39
C ASN A 12 16.95 -17.49 95.87
N SER A 13 17.62 -17.43 94.72
CA SER A 13 18.20 -16.19 94.15
C SER A 13 18.40 -16.32 92.63
N SER A 14 18.77 -15.26 91.92
CA SER A 14 18.95 -15.26 90.45
C SER A 14 20.31 -15.83 90.01
N TYR A 15 20.85 -16.84 90.69
CA TYR A 15 22.12 -17.48 90.32
C TYR A 15 21.99 -18.35 89.06
N THR A 16 23.09 -18.46 88.34
CA THR A 16 23.21 -19.33 87.18
C THR A 16 23.21 -20.80 87.61
N SER A 17 22.40 -21.63 86.96
CA SER A 17 22.45 -23.09 87.07
C SER A 17 23.11 -23.65 85.81
N SER A 18 24.34 -24.15 85.94
CA SER A 18 25.12 -24.69 84.83
C SER A 18 25.42 -26.18 85.01
N LEU A 19 25.19 -26.97 83.98
CA LEU A 19 25.68 -28.35 83.85
C LEU A 19 26.77 -28.37 82.79
N SER A 20 28.01 -28.67 83.16
CA SER A 20 29.13 -28.76 82.22
C SER A 20 29.63 -30.19 82.11
N LEU A 21 29.64 -30.72 80.89
CA LEU A 21 30.15 -32.05 80.57
C LEU A 21 31.55 -31.89 79.98
N THR A 22 32.57 -32.39 80.68
CA THR A 22 33.97 -32.35 80.21
C THR A 22 34.30 -33.48 79.23
N SER A 23 33.53 -34.57 79.24
CA SER A 23 33.55 -35.66 78.25
C SER A 23 32.19 -36.38 78.19
N GLY A 24 31.92 -37.07 77.08
CA GLY A 24 30.65 -37.80 76.88
C GLY A 24 29.44 -36.92 76.53
N ALA A 25 28.24 -37.50 76.63
CA ALA A 25 26.97 -36.82 76.35
C ALA A 25 25.96 -37.02 77.48
N LEU A 26 25.17 -35.98 77.78
CA LEU A 26 23.97 -36.11 78.61
C LEU A 26 22.92 -36.91 77.84
N THR A 27 22.70 -38.15 78.23
CA THR A 27 21.63 -38.98 77.66
C THR A 27 20.40 -38.93 78.56
N ASN A 28 19.29 -38.38 78.08
CA ASN A 28 17.96 -38.57 78.68
C ASN A 28 17.39 -39.87 78.12
N ALA A 29 17.28 -40.91 78.92
CA ALA A 29 16.80 -42.23 78.48
C ALA A 29 15.29 -42.21 78.22
N PRO A 30 14.74 -43.21 77.50
CA PRO A 30 13.28 -43.39 77.40
C PRO A 30 12.62 -43.39 78.79
N GLY A 31 11.55 -42.61 78.94
CA GLY A 31 10.85 -42.41 80.23
C GLY A 31 11.49 -41.40 81.18
N GLY A 32 12.71 -40.93 80.90
CA GLY A 32 13.35 -39.84 81.65
C GLY A 32 12.75 -38.47 81.32
N VAL A 33 12.81 -37.55 82.28
CA VAL A 33 12.30 -36.18 82.14
C VAL A 33 13.40 -35.18 82.49
N VAL A 34 13.74 -34.30 81.54
CA VAL A 34 14.59 -33.13 81.81
C VAL A 34 13.68 -31.92 81.96
N VAL A 35 13.74 -31.23 83.10
CA VAL A 35 12.94 -30.04 83.38
C VAL A 35 13.84 -28.83 83.60
N VAL A 36 13.59 -27.76 82.85
CA VAL A 36 14.29 -26.48 83.00
C VAL A 36 13.30 -25.42 83.45
N ASN A 37 13.46 -24.89 84.67
CA ASN A 37 12.49 -23.98 85.29
C ASN A 37 13.12 -22.63 85.70
N ARG A 38 12.28 -21.59 85.71
CA ARG A 38 12.65 -20.23 86.12
C ARG A 38 13.13 -20.17 87.56
N GLY A 39 12.42 -20.83 88.49
CA GLY A 39 12.68 -20.66 89.92
C GLY A 39 12.72 -19.17 90.32
N SER A 40 13.73 -18.74 91.08
CA SER A 40 13.95 -17.32 91.40
C SER A 40 14.65 -16.50 90.30
N GLY A 41 14.89 -17.06 89.10
CA GLY A 41 15.61 -16.43 87.99
C GLY A 41 17.01 -16.98 87.72
N GLY A 42 17.88 -16.17 87.10
CA GLY A 42 19.27 -16.52 86.74
C GLY A 42 19.40 -17.39 85.47
N ALA A 43 20.58 -17.45 84.85
CA ALA A 43 20.75 -18.19 83.59
C ALA A 43 20.68 -19.72 83.78
N ARG A 44 20.27 -20.45 82.74
CA ARG A 44 20.38 -21.92 82.66
C ARG A 44 21.31 -22.27 81.52
N THR A 45 22.37 -23.04 81.81
CA THR A 45 23.34 -23.43 80.79
C THR A 45 23.61 -24.93 80.85
N ILE A 46 23.63 -25.59 79.69
CA ILE A 46 24.23 -26.93 79.55
C ILE A 46 25.36 -26.82 78.55
N THR A 47 26.57 -27.20 78.96
CA THR A 47 27.75 -27.24 78.09
C THR A 47 28.09 -28.69 77.76
N GLY A 48 28.11 -29.05 76.48
CA GLY A 48 28.42 -30.39 75.98
C GLY A 48 27.29 -31.03 75.15
N SER A 49 27.52 -32.28 74.71
CA SER A 49 26.57 -33.00 73.85
C SER A 49 25.37 -33.55 74.62
N VAL A 50 24.20 -33.64 73.98
CA VAL A 50 22.95 -34.15 74.58
C VAL A 50 22.25 -35.12 73.63
N TRP A 51 21.80 -36.26 74.14
CA TRP A 51 20.94 -37.20 73.43
C TRP A 51 19.63 -37.36 74.19
N ASN A 52 18.53 -36.85 73.62
CA ASN A 52 17.22 -36.86 74.24
C ASN A 52 16.34 -37.98 73.67
N HIS A 53 16.05 -39.00 74.49
CA HIS A 53 15.08 -40.07 74.20
C HIS A 53 13.84 -40.03 75.12
N GLY A 54 13.74 -39.04 76.02
CA GLY A 54 12.61 -38.85 76.94
C GLY A 54 11.99 -37.46 76.80
N LEU A 55 11.11 -37.07 77.73
CA LEU A 55 10.45 -35.75 77.70
C LEU A 55 11.45 -34.65 78.11
N TRP A 56 11.53 -33.59 77.31
CA TRP A 56 12.24 -32.37 77.68
C TRP A 56 11.25 -31.23 77.87
N ASP A 57 11.03 -30.82 79.12
CA ASP A 57 10.08 -29.77 79.49
C ASP A 57 10.83 -28.49 79.89
N GLN A 58 10.88 -27.52 78.98
CA GLN A 58 11.64 -26.28 79.15
C GLN A 58 10.72 -25.08 79.39
N ASN A 59 10.48 -24.78 80.66
CA ASN A 59 9.66 -23.66 81.11
C ASN A 59 10.48 -22.38 81.40
N TYR A 60 11.71 -22.27 80.87
CA TYR A 60 12.57 -21.08 81.04
C TYR A 60 13.72 -21.04 80.03
N THR A 61 14.36 -19.88 79.87
CA THR A 61 15.50 -19.68 78.95
C THR A 61 16.63 -20.67 79.23
N LEU A 62 17.10 -21.37 78.18
CA LEU A 62 18.22 -22.31 78.23
C LEU A 62 19.28 -21.97 77.18
N ALA A 63 20.53 -21.85 77.61
CA ALA A 63 21.68 -21.78 76.73
C ALA A 63 22.37 -23.15 76.63
N LEU A 64 22.37 -23.73 75.43
CA LEU A 64 23.14 -24.92 75.10
C LEU A 64 24.45 -24.49 74.44
N ARG A 65 25.59 -24.89 75.03
CA ARG A 65 26.92 -24.43 74.63
C ARG A 65 27.88 -25.60 74.38
N GLY A 66 28.92 -25.34 73.61
CA GLY A 66 30.06 -26.25 73.47
C GLY A 66 30.58 -26.31 72.04
N ASP A 67 31.90 -26.28 71.88
CA ASP A 67 32.53 -26.46 70.58
C ASP A 67 32.38 -27.92 70.13
N HIS A 68 31.97 -28.10 68.88
CA HIS A 68 31.69 -29.39 68.24
C HIS A 68 30.63 -30.26 68.97
N ALA A 69 29.84 -29.65 69.85
CA ALA A 69 28.79 -30.34 70.58
C ALA A 69 27.65 -30.77 69.64
N ARG A 70 27.10 -31.95 69.93
CA ARG A 70 25.97 -32.54 69.19
C ARG A 70 24.76 -32.70 70.09
N TRP A 71 23.64 -32.13 69.67
CA TRP A 71 22.33 -32.31 70.32
C TRP A 71 21.45 -33.15 69.41
N ARG A 72 20.94 -34.26 69.92
CA ARG A 72 20.06 -35.16 69.18
C ARG A 72 18.76 -35.31 69.92
N ASN A 73 17.66 -35.02 69.26
CA ASN A 73 16.33 -35.17 69.83
C ASN A 73 15.55 -36.29 69.12
N PHE A 74 15.08 -37.26 69.90
CA PHE A 74 14.30 -38.41 69.43
C PHE A 74 12.87 -38.46 70.03
N SER A 75 12.53 -37.52 70.91
CA SER A 75 11.29 -37.50 71.70
C SER A 75 10.78 -36.06 71.87
N ASP A 76 9.65 -35.89 72.55
CA ASP A 76 9.03 -34.58 72.71
C ASP A 76 9.90 -33.61 73.52
N TRP A 77 10.09 -32.42 72.97
CA TRP A 77 10.72 -31.28 73.62
C TRP A 77 9.77 -30.08 73.57
N MET A 78 9.24 -29.72 74.74
CA MET A 78 8.35 -28.59 74.92
C MET A 78 9.13 -27.35 75.36
N VAL A 79 8.95 -26.26 74.63
CA VAL A 79 9.43 -24.90 74.96
C VAL A 79 8.22 -23.95 74.95
N PRO A 80 7.33 -24.03 75.95
CA PRO A 80 6.08 -23.25 75.97
C PRO A 80 6.30 -21.72 76.10
N ALA A 81 7.39 -21.29 76.73
CA ALA A 81 7.74 -19.89 76.91
C ALA A 81 9.27 -19.75 77.08
N ASP A 82 9.80 -18.55 76.81
CA ASP A 82 11.23 -18.24 76.79
C ASP A 82 12.06 -19.04 75.75
N SER A 83 13.26 -18.56 75.40
CA SER A 83 14.01 -19.12 74.27
C SER A 83 15.02 -20.21 74.64
N VAL A 84 15.22 -21.17 73.72
CA VAL A 84 16.43 -21.99 73.65
C VAL A 84 17.46 -21.30 72.77
N THR A 85 18.71 -21.17 73.22
CA THR A 85 19.83 -20.69 72.38
C THR A 85 20.94 -21.71 72.31
N LEU A 86 21.31 -22.13 71.10
CA LEU A 86 22.47 -22.98 70.82
C LEU A 86 23.60 -22.13 70.22
N SER A 87 24.80 -22.25 70.78
CA SER A 87 25.98 -21.50 70.31
C SER A 87 27.29 -22.24 70.57
N GLY A 88 28.23 -22.13 69.65
CA GLY A 88 29.57 -22.73 69.72
C GLY A 88 30.15 -22.92 68.32
N THR A 89 31.44 -23.19 68.21
CA THR A 89 32.05 -23.52 66.90
C THR A 89 31.71 -24.95 66.51
N GLY A 90 31.34 -25.23 65.26
CA GLY A 90 31.09 -26.61 64.77
C GLY A 90 29.89 -27.33 65.42
N VAL A 91 28.96 -26.60 66.03
CA VAL A 91 27.76 -27.13 66.70
C VAL A 91 26.79 -27.82 65.75
N ARG A 92 26.07 -28.83 66.24
CA ARG A 92 25.05 -29.54 65.44
C ARG A 92 23.83 -29.97 66.25
N PHE A 93 22.65 -29.60 65.79
CA PHE A 93 21.36 -30.09 66.28
C PHE A 93 20.74 -31.05 65.27
N ASP A 94 20.42 -32.28 65.68
CA ASP A 94 19.69 -33.26 64.87
C ASP A 94 18.29 -33.50 65.49
N GLN A 95 17.23 -33.08 64.80
CA GLN A 95 15.84 -33.45 65.10
C GLN A 95 15.53 -34.77 64.39
N MET A 96 15.48 -35.87 65.14
CA MET A 96 15.36 -37.24 64.62
C MET A 96 13.94 -37.81 64.76
N GLY A 97 13.13 -37.33 65.71
CA GLY A 97 11.78 -37.82 65.99
C GLY A 97 11.12 -37.11 67.18
N GLY A 98 9.85 -37.43 67.47
CA GLY A 98 9.04 -36.72 68.47
C GLY A 98 8.62 -35.32 68.00
N THR A 99 7.98 -34.55 68.89
CA THR A 99 7.52 -33.18 68.61
C THR A 99 8.46 -32.16 69.25
N LEU A 100 8.99 -31.23 68.45
CA LEU A 100 9.70 -30.06 68.95
C LEU A 100 8.72 -28.87 68.96
N ASN A 101 8.20 -28.52 70.15
CA ASN A 101 7.29 -27.38 70.31
C ASN A 101 8.06 -26.14 70.77
N LEU A 102 8.04 -25.07 69.98
CA LEU A 102 8.90 -23.89 70.06
C LEU A 102 8.13 -22.58 70.25
N GLU A 103 7.03 -22.59 71.00
CA GLU A 103 6.26 -21.37 71.32
C GLU A 103 7.13 -20.26 71.93
N GLY A 104 8.08 -20.60 72.80
CA GLY A 104 9.02 -19.66 73.42
C GLY A 104 10.24 -19.26 72.56
N GLY A 105 10.48 -19.96 71.45
CA GLY A 105 11.53 -19.68 70.48
C GLY A 105 12.79 -20.55 70.59
N PHE A 106 13.48 -20.69 69.46
CA PHE A 106 14.72 -21.46 69.32
C PHE A 106 15.68 -20.71 68.42
N THR A 107 16.89 -20.43 68.89
CA THR A 107 17.94 -19.77 68.11
C THR A 107 19.17 -20.66 68.04
N LEU A 108 19.67 -20.90 66.83
CA LEU A 108 20.98 -21.50 66.59
C LEU A 108 21.84 -20.47 65.85
N THR A 109 23.05 -20.20 66.36
CA THR A 109 24.00 -19.29 65.71
C THR A 109 25.25 -20.07 65.29
N GLY A 110 25.49 -20.13 63.98
CA GLY A 110 26.51 -20.98 63.39
C GLY A 110 26.18 -22.48 63.48
N GLY A 111 26.95 -23.31 62.76
CA GLY A 111 26.80 -24.76 62.81
C GLY A 111 25.65 -25.33 61.96
N VAL A 112 25.16 -26.52 62.32
CA VAL A 112 24.24 -27.33 61.51
C VAL A 112 22.93 -27.60 62.26
N PHE A 113 21.79 -27.33 61.63
CA PHE A 113 20.49 -27.87 62.04
C PHE A 113 20.09 -28.94 61.03
N ARG A 114 19.92 -30.19 61.47
CA ARG A 114 19.44 -31.29 60.63
C ARG A 114 18.05 -31.71 61.06
N HIS A 115 17.11 -31.69 60.12
CA HIS A 115 15.78 -32.23 60.27
C HIS A 115 15.70 -33.59 59.58
N ALA A 116 15.72 -34.66 60.38
CA ALA A 116 15.65 -36.04 59.93
C ALA A 116 14.27 -36.69 60.18
N GLY A 117 13.44 -36.12 61.07
CA GLY A 117 12.09 -36.58 61.36
C GLY A 117 11.48 -35.91 62.60
N GLY A 118 10.18 -36.13 62.82
CA GLY A 118 9.43 -35.52 63.93
C GLY A 118 8.91 -34.12 63.62
N ASP A 119 7.75 -33.77 64.18
CA ASP A 119 7.05 -32.52 63.87
C ASP A 119 7.73 -31.33 64.58
N ILE A 120 7.83 -30.18 63.90
CA ILE A 120 8.30 -28.93 64.50
C ILE A 120 7.15 -27.94 64.53
N ASN A 121 6.64 -27.67 65.72
CA ASN A 121 5.62 -26.66 65.97
C ASN A 121 6.31 -25.35 66.38
N GLY A 122 6.25 -24.34 65.50
CA GLY A 122 7.04 -23.11 65.62
C GLY A 122 8.18 -23.05 64.59
N GLN A 123 9.08 -22.07 64.71
CA GLN A 123 10.08 -21.79 63.69
C GLN A 123 11.48 -21.60 64.31
N PRO A 124 12.41 -22.57 64.17
CA PRO A 124 13.80 -22.37 64.52
C PRO A 124 14.41 -21.19 63.77
N TYR A 125 15.05 -20.31 64.52
CA TYR A 125 15.75 -19.12 64.04
C TYR A 125 17.24 -19.43 63.86
N LEU A 126 17.65 -19.64 62.61
CA LEU A 126 18.98 -20.13 62.25
C LEU A 126 19.81 -18.99 61.67
N VAL A 127 20.82 -18.55 62.43
CA VAL A 127 21.69 -17.40 62.10
C VAL A 127 23.03 -17.91 61.58
N ASN A 128 23.30 -17.72 60.28
CA ASN A 128 24.53 -18.20 59.60
C ASN A 128 24.75 -19.73 59.76
N CYS A 129 23.67 -20.51 59.67
CA CYS A 129 23.70 -21.97 59.85
C CYS A 129 23.53 -22.73 58.54
N VAL A 130 23.92 -24.00 58.56
CA VAL A 130 23.57 -24.99 57.53
C VAL A 130 22.30 -25.73 57.98
N LEU A 131 21.21 -25.57 57.25
CA LEU A 131 20.00 -26.39 57.38
C LEU A 131 20.12 -27.60 56.47
N VAL A 132 20.00 -28.80 57.04
CA VAL A 132 19.98 -30.08 56.33
C VAL A 132 18.60 -30.70 56.49
N LEU A 133 17.89 -30.90 55.39
CA LEU A 133 16.61 -31.59 55.34
C LEU A 133 16.85 -33.00 54.79
N ASP A 134 16.60 -34.03 55.60
CA ASP A 134 16.50 -35.38 55.08
C ASP A 134 15.08 -35.62 54.52
N THR A 135 14.88 -36.76 53.86
CA THR A 135 13.58 -37.16 53.33
C THR A 135 12.59 -37.52 54.46
N THR A 136 11.75 -36.56 54.83
CA THR A 136 10.68 -36.72 55.84
C THR A 136 9.45 -35.88 55.46
N ASN A 137 8.25 -36.41 55.71
CA ASN A 137 6.98 -35.69 55.54
C ASN A 137 6.56 -34.90 56.80
N ALA A 138 7.40 -34.86 57.84
CA ALA A 138 7.08 -34.13 59.05
C ALA A 138 7.02 -32.62 58.78
N PRO A 139 5.92 -31.93 59.17
CA PRO A 139 5.79 -30.50 59.00
C PRO A 139 6.83 -29.76 59.85
N ALA A 140 7.42 -28.74 59.25
CA ALA A 140 8.41 -27.89 59.92
C ALA A 140 8.55 -26.54 59.21
N ALA A 141 8.69 -25.46 59.98
CA ALA A 141 9.02 -24.14 59.46
C ALA A 141 10.41 -23.73 59.95
N PHE A 142 11.25 -23.14 59.10
CA PHE A 142 12.60 -22.69 59.46
C PHE A 142 12.80 -21.24 59.04
N THR A 143 13.51 -20.45 59.85
CA THR A 143 14.01 -19.12 59.45
C THR A 143 15.51 -19.21 59.24
N LEU A 144 15.98 -18.87 58.03
CA LEU A 144 17.39 -18.69 57.71
C LEU A 144 17.69 -17.20 57.63
N THR A 145 18.67 -16.73 58.40
CA THR A 145 19.12 -15.33 58.38
C THR A 145 20.64 -15.20 58.43
N GLY A 146 21.19 -14.19 57.77
CA GLY A 146 22.63 -13.98 57.62
C GLY A 146 23.25 -14.69 56.42
N ASN A 147 24.35 -14.12 55.90
CA ASN A 147 25.00 -14.54 54.65
C ASN A 147 25.75 -15.89 54.73
N GLY A 148 25.93 -16.47 55.92
CA GLY A 148 26.46 -17.83 56.08
C GLY A 148 25.40 -18.93 55.94
N SER A 149 24.13 -18.57 55.71
CA SER A 149 23.02 -19.53 55.71
C SER A 149 23.03 -20.43 54.49
N ARG A 150 22.96 -21.75 54.72
CA ARG A 150 22.93 -22.76 53.65
C ARG A 150 21.73 -23.69 53.79
N LEU A 151 21.17 -24.13 52.68
CA LEU A 151 20.10 -25.12 52.60
C LEU A 151 20.59 -26.35 51.82
N LEU A 152 20.50 -27.53 52.43
CA LEU A 152 20.83 -28.81 51.83
C LEU A 152 19.61 -29.74 51.96
N GLY A 153 19.24 -30.41 50.87
CA GLY A 153 18.11 -31.34 50.82
C GLY A 153 16.82 -30.73 50.28
N ASP A 154 15.84 -31.60 50.03
CA ASP A 154 14.56 -31.25 49.42
C ASP A 154 13.57 -30.73 50.47
N LEU A 155 12.75 -29.75 50.10
CA LEU A 155 11.62 -29.31 50.92
C LEU A 155 10.42 -30.21 50.63
N SER A 156 9.96 -30.96 51.64
CA SER A 156 8.77 -31.81 51.55
C SER A 156 7.47 -31.01 51.73
N PRO A 157 6.30 -31.55 51.35
CA PRO A 157 5.02 -30.91 51.64
C PRO A 157 4.86 -30.60 53.13
N GLY A 158 4.29 -29.44 53.46
CA GLY A 158 4.16 -28.98 54.85
C GLY A 158 5.44 -28.39 55.47
N GLN A 159 6.57 -28.42 54.76
CA GLN A 159 7.78 -27.72 55.18
C GLN A 159 7.85 -26.29 54.62
N SER A 160 8.45 -25.37 55.37
CA SER A 160 8.74 -24.02 54.91
C SER A 160 10.12 -23.53 55.32
N VAL A 161 10.78 -22.82 54.41
CA VAL A 161 12.05 -22.13 54.66
C VAL A 161 11.85 -20.65 54.35
N TRP A 162 11.99 -19.82 55.37
CA TRP A 162 11.97 -18.37 55.26
C TRP A 162 13.40 -17.83 55.22
N VAL A 163 13.83 -17.36 54.05
CA VAL A 163 15.04 -16.57 53.88
C VAL A 163 14.73 -15.13 54.27
N GLN A 164 15.21 -14.73 55.45
CA GLN A 164 14.76 -13.53 56.12
C GLN A 164 15.88 -12.50 56.27
N GLY A 165 15.82 -11.39 55.52
CA GLY A 165 16.60 -10.20 55.82
C GLY A 165 16.09 -9.53 57.10
N SER A 166 16.94 -9.28 58.09
CA SER A 166 16.53 -8.86 59.44
C SER A 166 17.59 -8.02 60.15
N ASN A 167 17.28 -7.45 61.32
CA ASN A 167 18.31 -6.79 62.14
C ASN A 167 19.42 -7.77 62.58
N THR A 168 19.07 -9.04 62.84
CA THR A 168 20.02 -10.05 63.34
C THR A 168 20.95 -10.56 62.24
N GLY A 169 20.41 -10.87 61.07
CA GLY A 169 21.18 -11.37 59.93
C GLY A 169 21.62 -10.30 58.93
N SER A 170 21.19 -9.05 59.11
CA SER A 170 21.34 -7.97 58.12
C SER A 170 20.76 -8.38 56.74
N HIS A 171 21.42 -7.99 55.65
CA HIS A 171 21.13 -8.50 54.31
C HIS A 171 21.40 -10.01 54.27
N THR A 172 20.39 -10.79 53.90
CA THR A 172 20.46 -12.25 53.94
C THR A 172 20.45 -12.83 52.53
N THR A 173 21.44 -13.67 52.25
CA THR A 173 21.46 -14.57 51.10
C THR A 173 21.48 -16.02 51.56
N GLY A 174 20.38 -16.74 51.33
CA GLY A 174 20.35 -18.20 51.51
C GLY A 174 21.02 -18.91 50.34
N VAL A 175 21.90 -19.88 50.61
CA VAL A 175 22.67 -20.59 49.58
C VAL A 175 22.32 -22.08 49.54
N ALA A 176 21.84 -22.58 48.41
CA ALA A 176 21.81 -24.01 48.11
C ALA A 176 23.04 -24.39 47.27
N PRO A 177 23.93 -25.28 47.75
CA PRO A 177 25.14 -25.64 47.01
C PRO A 177 24.88 -26.56 45.81
N GLN A 178 23.75 -27.26 45.81
CA GLN A 178 23.36 -28.26 44.82
C GLN A 178 21.85 -28.16 44.58
N GLY A 179 21.41 -28.64 43.42
CA GLY A 179 19.99 -28.68 43.03
C GLY A 179 19.13 -29.45 44.03
N PHE A 180 17.87 -29.03 44.17
CA PHE A 180 16.90 -29.63 45.09
C PHE A 180 15.46 -29.47 44.55
N ALA A 181 14.54 -30.26 45.10
CA ALA A 181 13.11 -30.15 44.87
C ALA A 181 12.44 -29.35 45.99
N ASN A 182 11.55 -28.43 45.62
CA ASN A 182 10.66 -27.73 46.55
C ASN A 182 9.22 -28.20 46.36
N ALA A 183 8.69 -28.95 47.33
CA ALA A 183 7.28 -29.31 47.44
C ALA A 183 6.56 -28.56 48.60
N GLY A 184 7.30 -27.73 49.34
CA GLY A 184 6.83 -26.88 50.43
C GLY A 184 6.87 -25.38 50.07
N LEU A 185 7.13 -24.51 51.05
CA LEU A 185 7.24 -23.06 50.87
C LEU A 185 8.68 -22.56 50.99
N LEU A 186 9.20 -21.92 49.94
CA LEU A 186 10.39 -21.09 50.00
C LEU A 186 9.97 -19.61 49.99
N LEU A 187 10.13 -18.92 51.11
CA LEU A 187 9.74 -17.52 51.28
C LEU A 187 10.97 -16.61 51.38
N LEU A 188 11.03 -15.57 50.55
CA LEU A 188 12.01 -14.50 50.65
C LEU A 188 11.29 -13.23 51.10
N GLN A 189 11.55 -12.79 52.33
CA GLN A 189 10.87 -11.62 52.88
C GLN A 189 11.71 -10.98 53.98
N SER A 190 11.87 -9.66 53.92
CA SER A 190 12.53 -8.90 54.97
C SER A 190 11.60 -8.64 56.16
N VAL A 191 12.21 -8.49 57.31
CA VAL A 191 11.60 -8.01 58.54
C VAL A 191 12.34 -6.77 59.04
N ASN A 192 11.64 -5.97 59.84
CA ASN A 192 12.12 -4.76 60.51
C ASN A 192 12.44 -3.56 59.59
N SER A 193 13.29 -3.73 58.57
CA SER A 193 13.81 -2.64 57.72
C SER A 193 14.00 -3.09 56.26
N SER A 194 14.67 -2.27 55.45
CA SER A 194 14.92 -2.50 54.02
C SER A 194 16.06 -3.48 53.74
N PHE A 195 16.16 -4.57 54.51
CA PHE A 195 17.18 -5.60 54.30
C PHE A 195 16.88 -6.45 53.06
N THR A 196 17.94 -6.84 52.35
CA THR A 196 17.84 -7.76 51.21
C THR A 196 17.45 -9.15 51.70
N SER A 197 16.55 -9.80 50.95
CA SER A 197 16.25 -11.23 51.08
C SER A 197 16.49 -11.90 49.73
N ALA A 198 17.58 -12.63 49.60
CA ALA A 198 18.03 -13.24 48.36
C ALA A 198 18.23 -14.75 48.52
N PHE A 199 18.02 -15.51 47.45
CA PHE A 199 18.33 -16.93 47.42
C PHE A 199 19.22 -17.25 46.23
N ARG A 200 20.25 -18.08 46.44
CA ARG A 200 21.25 -18.44 45.43
C ARG A 200 21.43 -19.95 45.38
N LEU A 201 21.29 -20.52 44.19
CA LEU A 201 21.67 -21.89 43.87
C LEU A 201 23.03 -21.85 43.16
N ASP A 202 24.04 -22.53 43.72
CA ASP A 202 25.39 -22.57 43.15
C ASP A 202 25.39 -23.35 41.83
N GLU A 203 24.87 -24.58 41.86
CA GLU A 203 24.87 -25.52 40.74
C GLU A 203 23.61 -26.39 40.76
N GLY A 204 23.24 -26.90 39.58
CA GLY A 204 22.10 -27.81 39.40
C GLY A 204 20.77 -27.10 39.13
N THR A 205 19.67 -27.83 39.37
CA THR A 205 18.30 -27.40 39.06
C THR A 205 17.48 -27.26 40.34
N LEU A 206 16.75 -26.16 40.48
CA LEU A 206 15.64 -26.06 41.44
C LEU A 206 14.35 -26.51 40.74
N THR A 207 13.75 -27.60 41.21
CA THR A 207 12.43 -28.03 40.73
C THR A 207 11.36 -27.63 41.75
N ASN A 208 10.54 -26.63 41.41
CA ASN A 208 9.37 -26.31 42.22
C ASN A 208 8.24 -27.28 41.85
N GLN A 209 8.00 -28.28 42.68
CA GLN A 209 7.02 -29.34 42.49
C GLN A 209 5.58 -28.79 42.49
N PRO A 210 4.56 -29.55 42.05
CA PRO A 210 3.18 -29.04 41.94
C PRO A 210 2.59 -28.41 43.21
N SER A 211 2.91 -28.95 44.40
CA SER A 211 2.50 -28.36 45.69
C SER A 211 3.43 -27.25 46.19
N GLY A 212 4.59 -27.09 45.55
CA GLY A 212 5.63 -26.16 45.93
C GLY A 212 5.25 -24.70 45.65
N VAL A 213 5.59 -23.84 46.59
CA VAL A 213 5.44 -22.39 46.48
C VAL A 213 6.80 -21.73 46.68
N ILE A 214 7.21 -20.91 45.73
CA ILE A 214 8.29 -19.94 45.93
C ILE A 214 7.62 -18.56 45.98
N ARG A 215 7.87 -17.78 47.02
CA ARG A 215 7.26 -16.46 47.19
C ARG A 215 8.28 -15.40 47.53
N THR A 216 8.23 -14.27 46.82
CA THR A 216 8.97 -13.05 47.20
C THR A 216 8.00 -12.06 47.84
N GLY A 217 8.01 -12.01 49.18
CA GLY A 217 7.04 -11.25 49.98
C GLY A 217 7.40 -9.77 50.16
N ARG A 218 6.39 -8.91 50.27
CA ARG A 218 6.50 -7.44 50.43
C ARG A 218 7.38 -6.98 51.61
N GLY A 219 7.31 -7.67 52.74
CA GLY A 219 8.13 -7.37 53.93
C GLY A 219 8.13 -5.88 54.32
N ASN A 220 9.24 -5.40 54.86
CA ASN A 220 9.44 -4.00 55.31
C ASN A 220 10.31 -3.18 54.32
N GLY A 221 10.42 -3.59 53.06
CA GLY A 221 11.31 -2.98 52.05
C GLY A 221 12.55 -3.82 51.73
N GLY A 222 13.52 -3.30 50.98
CA GLY A 222 14.73 -4.02 50.55
C GLY A 222 14.59 -4.77 49.21
N SER A 223 15.69 -5.29 48.67
CA SER A 223 15.69 -6.01 47.39
C SER A 223 15.38 -7.50 47.54
N ARG A 224 14.72 -8.09 46.53
CA ARG A 224 14.46 -9.53 46.39
C ARG A 224 15.18 -10.02 45.15
N SER A 225 15.94 -11.10 45.28
CA SER A 225 16.57 -11.74 44.13
C SER A 225 16.60 -13.26 44.24
N LEU A 226 16.43 -13.90 43.09
CA LEU A 226 16.53 -15.35 42.92
C LEU A 226 17.66 -15.60 41.94
N SER A 227 18.80 -16.06 42.44
CA SER A 227 19.96 -16.44 41.63
C SER A 227 19.98 -17.95 41.40
N ILE A 228 19.23 -18.43 40.41
CA ILE A 228 18.98 -19.84 40.12
C ILE A 228 19.36 -20.13 38.65
N PRO A 229 20.41 -20.91 38.38
CA PRO A 229 20.82 -21.23 37.00
C PRO A 229 19.74 -21.94 36.18
N ILE A 230 19.01 -22.88 36.79
CA ILE A 230 17.90 -23.60 36.17
C ILE A 230 16.74 -23.71 37.16
N LEU A 231 15.59 -23.10 36.84
CA LEU A 231 14.33 -23.22 37.59
C LEU A 231 13.28 -23.92 36.74
N LEU A 232 12.83 -25.10 37.20
CA LEU A 232 11.69 -25.80 36.63
C LEU A 232 10.48 -25.57 37.53
N ASN A 233 9.58 -24.68 37.12
CA ASN A 233 8.37 -24.39 37.89
C ASN A 233 7.20 -25.26 37.42
N ARG A 234 6.79 -26.20 38.28
CA ARG A 234 5.55 -26.99 38.17
C ARG A 234 4.51 -26.57 39.21
N GLY A 235 4.94 -25.93 40.30
CA GLY A 235 4.07 -25.34 41.33
C GLY A 235 3.81 -23.85 41.09
N THR A 236 3.83 -23.06 42.16
CA THR A 236 3.60 -21.61 42.12
C THR A 236 4.87 -20.81 42.40
N LEU A 237 5.19 -19.84 41.54
CA LEU A 237 6.09 -18.72 41.84
C LEU A 237 5.26 -17.44 41.98
N ASP A 238 5.24 -16.86 43.18
CA ASP A 238 4.43 -15.69 43.53
C ASP A 238 5.31 -14.48 43.84
N ILE A 239 5.28 -13.49 42.94
CA ILE A 239 6.04 -12.24 43.03
C ILE A 239 5.16 -11.16 43.65
N ALA A 240 5.20 -11.09 44.98
CA ALA A 240 4.47 -10.12 45.80
C ALA A 240 5.32 -8.88 46.16
N HIS A 241 6.53 -8.77 45.62
CA HIS A 241 7.46 -7.65 45.74
C HIS A 241 8.39 -7.59 44.53
N PRO A 242 8.88 -6.41 44.08
CA PRO A 242 9.83 -6.33 42.97
C PRO A 242 11.02 -7.28 43.12
N THR A 243 11.22 -8.15 42.13
CA THR A 243 12.15 -9.27 42.18
C THR A 243 13.04 -9.31 40.94
N THR A 244 14.34 -9.49 41.14
CA THR A 244 15.31 -9.68 40.05
C THR A 244 15.73 -11.14 39.95
N MET A 245 15.65 -11.70 38.74
CA MET A 245 16.11 -13.04 38.43
C MET A 245 17.59 -13.01 37.99
N LEU A 246 18.38 -13.97 38.47
CA LEU A 246 19.81 -14.14 38.25
C LEU A 246 20.12 -15.65 38.16
N PRO A 247 21.33 -16.10 37.76
CA PRO A 247 22.40 -15.33 37.13
C PRO A 247 22.11 -15.07 35.64
N ALA A 248 23.07 -14.46 34.95
CA ALA A 248 23.05 -14.37 33.49
C ALA A 248 22.95 -15.76 32.84
N ASN A 249 22.35 -15.84 31.65
CA ASN A 249 22.16 -17.06 30.86
C ASN A 249 21.37 -18.19 31.56
N ALA A 250 20.65 -17.89 32.64
CA ALA A 250 19.83 -18.87 33.34
C ALA A 250 18.61 -19.31 32.51
N LEU A 251 18.10 -20.50 32.79
CA LEU A 251 16.89 -21.07 32.19
C LEU A 251 15.76 -21.14 33.22
N TYR A 252 14.66 -20.47 32.93
CA TYR A 252 13.43 -20.54 33.72
C TYR A 252 12.33 -21.17 32.86
N GLN A 253 11.82 -22.32 33.28
CA GLN A 253 10.75 -23.02 32.58
C GLN A 253 9.48 -23.05 33.43
N ASN A 254 8.37 -22.60 32.84
CA ASN A 254 7.07 -22.58 33.51
C ASN A 254 6.11 -23.60 32.89
N THR A 255 5.73 -24.57 33.71
CA THR A 255 4.65 -25.55 33.46
C THR A 255 3.56 -25.48 34.53
N GLY A 256 3.78 -24.71 35.60
CA GLY A 256 2.85 -24.44 36.69
C GLY A 256 2.32 -23.00 36.60
N LYS A 257 2.39 -22.25 37.69
CA LYS A 257 1.89 -20.87 37.79
C LYS A 257 2.98 -19.87 38.18
N TRP A 258 3.10 -18.77 37.44
CA TRP A 258 3.87 -17.58 37.80
C TRP A 258 2.90 -16.42 37.97
N THR A 259 2.87 -15.78 39.13
CA THR A 259 2.05 -14.59 39.36
C THR A 259 2.95 -13.41 39.69
N ILE A 260 2.78 -12.33 38.94
CA ILE A 260 3.36 -11.02 39.27
C ILE A 260 2.19 -10.17 39.76
N GLN A 261 2.14 -9.91 41.06
CA GLN A 261 1.03 -9.16 41.64
C GLN A 261 1.07 -7.70 41.18
N GLY A 262 -0.11 -7.06 41.13
CA GLY A 262 -0.24 -5.68 40.67
C GLY A 262 0.70 -4.70 41.40
N GLY A 263 1.33 -3.82 40.65
CA GLY A 263 2.31 -2.84 41.17
C GLY A 263 3.72 -3.39 41.42
N ASN A 264 3.96 -4.70 41.24
CA ASN A 264 5.29 -5.30 41.33
C ASN A 264 5.91 -5.54 39.96
N THR A 265 7.24 -5.66 39.92
CA THR A 265 8.00 -5.97 38.71
C THR A 265 8.81 -7.24 38.89
N LEU A 266 8.77 -8.13 37.91
CA LEU A 266 9.70 -9.23 37.75
C LEU A 266 10.70 -8.87 36.65
N ALA A 267 11.97 -8.72 37.03
CA ALA A 267 13.03 -8.32 36.11
C ALA A 267 13.91 -9.51 35.71
N LEU A 268 14.07 -9.75 34.42
CA LEU A 268 14.99 -10.71 33.82
C LEU A 268 16.00 -9.98 32.92
N THR A 269 17.25 -10.44 32.90
CA THR A 269 18.34 -9.78 32.17
C THR A 269 19.43 -10.72 31.67
N SER A 270 20.34 -10.21 30.83
CA SER A 270 21.67 -10.80 30.61
C SER A 270 21.64 -12.22 30.02
N GLY A 271 20.98 -12.40 28.88
CA GLY A 271 20.98 -13.66 28.12
C GLY A 271 20.10 -14.76 28.71
N GLN A 272 19.32 -14.48 29.76
CA GLN A 272 18.39 -15.44 30.35
C GLN A 272 17.34 -15.92 29.35
N THR A 273 16.85 -17.15 29.54
CA THR A 273 15.73 -17.72 28.80
C THR A 273 14.55 -17.96 29.74
N PHE A 274 13.41 -17.31 29.46
CA PHE A 274 12.12 -17.64 30.06
C PHE A 274 11.31 -18.46 29.06
N ARG A 275 11.03 -19.72 29.40
CA ARG A 275 10.22 -20.63 28.60
C ARG A 275 8.85 -20.81 29.23
N GLN A 276 7.82 -20.43 28.50
CA GLN A 276 6.43 -20.63 28.87
C GLN A 276 5.88 -21.84 28.09
N ASP A 277 5.63 -22.94 28.81
CA ASP A 277 4.96 -24.13 28.29
C ASP A 277 3.50 -24.14 28.77
N SER A 278 2.90 -25.29 29.10
CA SER A 278 1.47 -25.43 29.43
C SER A 278 0.97 -24.70 30.70
N GLY A 279 1.82 -23.95 31.39
CA GLY A 279 1.49 -23.24 32.63
C GLY A 279 0.71 -21.94 32.44
N ALA A 280 0.58 -21.16 33.51
CA ALA A 280 0.04 -19.81 33.51
C ALA A 280 1.10 -18.79 33.93
N LEU A 281 1.20 -17.68 33.20
CA LEU A 281 1.90 -16.45 33.60
C LEU A 281 0.86 -15.33 33.80
N GLU A 282 0.57 -15.01 35.05
CA GLU A 282 -0.32 -13.91 35.43
C GLU A 282 0.52 -12.65 35.71
N ALA A 283 0.88 -11.92 34.66
CA ALA A 283 1.60 -10.65 34.75
C ALA A 283 0.61 -9.49 35.01
N ILE A 284 -0.04 -9.49 36.18
CA ILE A 284 -0.89 -8.37 36.64
C ILE A 284 -0.02 -7.13 36.94
N GLY A 285 1.16 -7.37 37.52
CA GLY A 285 2.28 -6.42 37.53
C GLY A 285 3.13 -6.51 36.27
N ALA A 286 4.32 -5.89 36.28
CA ALA A 286 5.18 -5.83 35.11
C ALA A 286 6.10 -7.06 34.99
N PHE A 287 6.03 -7.77 33.87
CA PHE A 287 7.10 -8.64 33.41
C PHE A 287 8.08 -7.79 32.57
N ASP A 288 9.32 -7.64 33.03
CA ASP A 288 10.33 -6.79 32.42
C ASP A 288 11.56 -7.61 32.02
N GLY A 289 11.68 -7.91 30.72
CA GLY A 289 12.80 -8.65 30.15
C GLY A 289 13.73 -7.75 29.35
N THR A 290 15.03 -7.75 29.66
CA THR A 290 16.05 -7.00 28.91
C THR A 290 17.17 -7.91 28.44
N GLN A 291 17.44 -7.98 27.13
CA GLN A 291 18.42 -8.91 26.56
C GLN A 291 18.17 -10.38 26.93
N ILE A 292 16.91 -10.81 26.85
CA ILE A 292 16.51 -12.19 27.16
C ILE A 292 15.97 -12.91 25.93
N THR A 293 15.76 -14.23 26.06
CA THR A 293 14.90 -15.01 25.16
C THR A 293 13.60 -15.35 25.88
N PHE A 294 12.48 -14.92 25.33
CA PHE A 294 11.14 -15.34 25.74
C PHE A 294 10.65 -16.42 24.76
N ASP A 295 10.62 -17.67 25.22
CA ASP A 295 10.26 -18.87 24.44
C ASP A 295 8.83 -19.29 24.79
N TYR A 296 7.85 -18.77 24.03
CA TYR A 296 6.42 -19.03 24.25
C TYR A 296 5.97 -20.24 23.43
N ARG A 297 5.72 -21.37 24.11
CA ARG A 297 5.36 -22.65 23.48
C ARG A 297 3.91 -23.07 23.71
N GLY A 298 3.21 -22.44 24.66
CA GLY A 298 1.84 -22.74 25.02
C GLY A 298 1.47 -22.14 26.37
N GLY A 299 0.33 -22.55 26.92
CA GLY A 299 -0.16 -22.05 28.21
C GLY A 299 -0.79 -20.65 28.12
N THR A 300 -1.22 -20.10 29.25
CA THR A 300 -1.90 -18.80 29.31
C THR A 300 -0.95 -17.71 29.79
N ILE A 301 -1.06 -16.52 29.18
CA ILE A 301 -0.36 -15.31 29.63
C ILE A 301 -1.39 -14.21 29.79
N THR A 302 -1.58 -13.72 31.01
CA THR A 302 -2.38 -12.53 31.29
C THR A 302 -1.45 -11.34 31.52
N GLY A 303 -1.79 -10.19 30.95
CA GLY A 303 -0.92 -9.01 30.95
C GLY A 303 -0.08 -8.92 29.68
N GLN A 304 0.85 -7.96 29.66
CA GLN A 304 1.66 -7.66 28.49
C GLN A 304 3.15 -7.67 28.84
N PRO A 305 3.88 -8.79 28.60
CA PRO A 305 5.31 -8.83 28.82
C PRO A 305 6.04 -7.77 28.00
N TYR A 306 6.91 -7.02 28.68
CA TYR A 306 7.72 -5.95 28.10
C TYR A 306 9.14 -6.47 27.83
N LEU A 307 9.57 -6.44 26.57
CA LEU A 307 10.78 -7.09 26.10
C LEU A 307 11.69 -6.08 25.37
N GLU A 308 12.79 -5.70 26.03
CA GLU A 308 13.79 -4.77 25.51
C GLU A 308 15.01 -5.51 24.98
N ASN A 309 15.42 -5.22 23.74
CA ASN A 309 16.56 -5.86 23.06
C ASN A 309 16.56 -7.39 23.20
N SER A 310 15.37 -7.99 23.12
CA SER A 310 15.11 -9.39 23.49
C SER A 310 14.59 -10.18 22.30
N THR A 311 14.75 -11.51 22.35
CA THR A 311 14.20 -12.42 21.35
C THR A 311 12.87 -12.98 21.83
N LEU A 312 11.80 -12.76 21.07
CA LEU A 312 10.51 -13.43 21.24
C LEU A 312 10.42 -14.60 20.25
N LEU A 313 10.27 -15.82 20.78
CA LEU A 313 10.02 -17.04 20.01
C LEU A 313 8.58 -17.48 20.23
N LEU A 314 7.79 -17.50 19.15
CA LEU A 314 6.43 -18.02 19.12
C LEU A 314 6.45 -19.46 18.59
N GLY A 315 6.16 -20.41 19.47
CA GLY A 315 6.08 -21.82 19.15
C GLY A 315 4.75 -22.18 18.46
N PRO A 316 4.70 -23.24 17.65
CA PRO A 316 3.49 -23.60 16.90
C PRO A 316 2.29 -23.99 17.77
N ALA A 317 2.52 -24.44 19.01
CA ALA A 317 1.47 -24.77 19.97
C ALA A 317 1.03 -23.57 20.84
N ALA A 318 1.65 -22.41 20.66
CA ALA A 318 1.26 -21.18 21.35
C ALA A 318 0.09 -20.51 20.62
N THR A 319 -1.13 -20.97 20.90
CA THR A 319 -2.36 -20.46 20.26
C THR A 319 -3.20 -19.56 21.15
N GLU A 320 -2.91 -19.51 22.45
CA GLU A 320 -3.68 -18.68 23.39
C GLU A 320 -3.45 -17.18 23.12
N PRO A 321 -4.49 -16.34 23.32
CA PRO A 321 -4.38 -14.88 23.22
C PRO A 321 -3.34 -14.31 24.19
N VAL A 322 -2.52 -13.38 23.71
CA VAL A 322 -1.49 -12.69 24.50
C VAL A 322 -1.03 -11.42 23.78
N ALA A 323 -0.60 -10.42 24.55
CA ALA A 323 0.06 -9.22 24.02
C ALA A 323 1.53 -9.16 24.43
N PHE A 324 2.42 -8.82 23.51
CA PHE A 324 3.84 -8.56 23.79
C PHE A 324 4.22 -7.14 23.36
N THR A 325 5.11 -6.49 24.11
CA THR A 325 5.76 -5.25 23.68
C THR A 325 7.24 -5.52 23.39
N LEU A 326 7.67 -5.23 22.17
CA LEU A 326 9.08 -5.28 21.77
C LEU A 326 9.62 -3.86 21.60
N VAL A 327 10.73 -3.56 22.28
CA VAL A 327 11.45 -2.29 22.16
C VAL A 327 12.95 -2.48 21.95
N GLY A 328 13.61 -1.47 21.37
CA GLY A 328 15.04 -1.48 21.13
C GLY A 328 15.43 -2.26 19.87
N SER A 329 16.49 -1.79 19.20
CA SER A 329 16.93 -2.34 17.91
C SER A 329 17.66 -3.69 18.00
N GLY A 330 17.91 -4.21 19.21
CA GLY A 330 18.37 -5.58 19.44
C GLY A 330 17.25 -6.62 19.47
N SER A 331 15.98 -6.20 19.40
CA SER A 331 14.84 -7.10 19.52
C SER A 331 14.61 -7.95 18.28
N ARG A 332 14.16 -9.20 18.50
CA ARG A 332 13.94 -10.20 17.45
C ARG A 332 12.59 -10.87 17.61
N LEU A 333 11.90 -11.11 16.50
CA LEU A 333 10.64 -11.85 16.44
C LEU A 333 10.82 -13.10 15.58
N LEU A 334 10.46 -14.27 16.10
CA LEU A 334 10.47 -15.53 15.36
C LEU A 334 9.18 -16.30 15.62
N GLY A 335 8.68 -16.96 14.58
CA GLY A 335 7.43 -17.73 14.63
C GLY A 335 6.22 -16.93 14.16
N ASP A 336 5.15 -17.66 13.86
CA ASP A 336 3.90 -17.08 13.36
C ASP A 336 3.07 -16.51 14.51
N LEU A 337 2.42 -15.37 14.27
CA LEU A 337 1.45 -14.79 15.19
C LEU A 337 0.08 -15.42 14.95
N ARG A 338 -0.55 -15.97 16.00
CA ARG A 338 -1.87 -16.60 15.93
C ARG A 338 -3.01 -15.61 16.17
N GLU A 339 -4.23 -16.02 15.86
CA GLU A 339 -5.44 -15.25 16.17
C GLU A 339 -5.50 -14.91 17.67
N GLY A 340 -5.94 -13.68 17.99
CA GLY A 340 -5.99 -13.17 19.37
C GLY A 340 -4.63 -12.77 19.96
N GLN A 341 -3.51 -13.06 19.29
CA GLN A 341 -2.18 -12.61 19.71
C GLN A 341 -1.87 -11.22 19.17
N SER A 342 -1.06 -10.45 19.91
CA SER A 342 -0.60 -9.14 19.48
C SER A 342 0.87 -8.90 19.81
N VAL A 343 1.57 -8.26 18.88
CA VAL A 343 2.95 -7.79 19.06
C VAL A 343 2.97 -6.29 18.76
N TRP A 344 3.32 -5.51 19.77
CA TRP A 344 3.56 -4.08 19.64
C TRP A 344 5.05 -3.81 19.46
N ILE A 345 5.41 -3.38 18.25
CA ILE A 345 6.71 -2.79 17.95
C ILE A 345 6.65 -1.32 18.35
N GLN A 346 7.22 -1.02 19.52
CA GLN A 346 7.03 0.26 20.19
C GLN A 346 8.31 1.11 20.12
N GLY A 347 8.23 2.29 19.50
CA GLY A 347 9.25 3.34 19.61
C GLY A 347 8.99 4.24 20.83
N GLY A 348 10.00 4.49 21.66
CA GLY A 348 9.81 5.24 22.90
C GLY A 348 11.11 5.61 23.60
N ASN A 349 11.00 6.34 24.73
CA ASN A 349 12.17 6.72 25.53
C ASN A 349 12.99 5.51 25.97
N ARG A 350 12.30 4.40 26.25
CA ARG A 350 12.91 3.11 26.55
C ARG A 350 13.10 2.33 25.24
N GLY A 351 14.33 1.91 24.95
CA GLY A 351 14.72 1.30 23.67
C GLY A 351 15.00 2.30 22.53
N SER A 352 14.64 3.57 22.68
CA SER A 352 14.84 4.63 21.67
C SER A 352 14.15 4.32 20.34
N HIS A 353 14.87 4.41 19.21
CA HIS A 353 14.39 3.95 17.91
C HIS A 353 14.35 2.42 17.90
N THR A 354 13.16 1.86 17.72
CA THR A 354 12.96 0.41 17.70
C THR A 354 12.95 -0.09 16.26
N THR A 355 13.80 -1.07 16.00
CA THR A 355 13.74 -1.93 14.81
C THR A 355 13.75 -3.38 15.28
N VAL A 356 12.62 -4.07 15.13
CA VAL A 356 12.53 -5.51 15.41
C VAL A 356 12.98 -6.27 14.17
N GLN A 357 13.90 -7.22 14.36
CA GLN A 357 14.38 -8.08 13.30
C GLN A 357 13.61 -9.41 13.30
N ALA A 358 12.98 -9.75 12.19
CA ALA A 358 12.47 -11.07 11.88
C ALA A 358 13.47 -11.77 10.94
N PRO A 359 14.30 -12.70 11.45
CA PRO A 359 15.34 -13.34 10.64
C PRO A 359 14.79 -14.13 9.45
N ARG A 360 13.55 -14.63 9.58
CA ARG A 360 12.81 -15.35 8.55
C ARG A 360 11.40 -14.80 8.45
N GLY A 361 10.76 -15.03 7.31
CA GLY A 361 9.37 -14.72 7.05
C GLY A 361 8.45 -15.48 8.00
N PHE A 362 7.29 -14.89 8.25
CA PHE A 362 6.29 -15.41 9.17
C PHE A 362 4.89 -14.99 8.72
N ALA A 363 3.89 -15.71 9.22
CA ALA A 363 2.49 -15.38 9.06
C ALA A 363 1.95 -14.59 10.26
N ASN A 364 1.13 -13.58 9.97
CA ASN A 364 0.36 -12.83 10.95
C ASN A 364 -1.12 -13.19 10.83
N GLU A 365 -1.68 -13.85 11.84
CA GLU A 365 -3.12 -14.11 12.01
C GLU A 365 -3.72 -13.26 13.15
N GLY A 366 -2.88 -12.51 13.87
CA GLY A 366 -3.24 -11.62 14.98
C GLY A 366 -3.00 -10.14 14.67
N LEU A 367 -2.59 -9.36 15.67
CA LEU A 367 -2.28 -7.93 15.52
C LEU A 367 -0.77 -7.65 15.57
N LEU A 368 -0.22 -7.15 14.48
CA LEU A 368 1.09 -6.50 14.46
C LEU A 368 0.91 -4.98 14.51
N LEU A 369 1.30 -4.34 15.61
CA LEU A 369 1.16 -2.90 15.80
C LEU A 369 2.53 -2.19 15.73
N LEU A 370 2.66 -1.21 14.84
CA LEU A 370 3.80 -0.29 14.80
C LEU A 370 3.35 1.08 15.29
N GLN A 371 3.77 1.49 16.47
CA GLN A 371 3.33 2.76 17.08
C GLN A 371 4.34 3.29 18.09
N SER A 372 4.59 4.60 18.06
CA SER A 372 5.40 5.31 19.06
C SER A 372 4.55 5.84 20.23
N VAL A 373 5.15 6.01 21.40
CA VAL A 373 4.44 6.41 22.64
C VAL A 373 4.84 7.75 23.25
N ASN A 374 5.97 8.38 22.90
CA ASN A 374 6.40 9.60 23.59
C ASN A 374 6.96 10.72 22.69
N SER A 375 7.64 10.39 21.60
CA SER A 375 8.35 11.35 20.74
C SER A 375 8.47 10.78 19.32
N SER A 376 9.33 11.38 18.48
CA SER A 376 9.60 10.99 17.09
C SER A 376 10.39 9.68 16.90
N PHE A 377 10.31 8.77 17.88
CA PHE A 377 10.98 7.49 17.82
C PHE A 377 10.43 6.61 16.70
N ARG A 378 11.35 5.89 16.05
CA ARG A 378 11.02 4.95 14.97
C ARG A 378 10.38 3.70 15.54
N SER A 379 9.37 3.20 14.83
CA SER A 379 8.82 1.84 15.03
C SER A 379 8.95 1.09 13.71
N ALA A 380 9.82 0.08 13.66
CA ALA A 380 10.14 -0.63 12.42
C ALA A 380 10.17 -2.15 12.59
N LEU A 381 9.68 -2.86 11.58
CA LEU A 381 9.89 -4.30 11.39
C LEU A 381 10.79 -4.53 10.18
N GLN A 382 11.80 -5.38 10.33
CA GLN A 382 12.67 -5.83 9.24
C GLN A 382 12.63 -7.35 9.12
N VAL A 383 12.13 -7.85 7.99
CA VAL A 383 12.15 -9.26 7.61
C VAL A 383 13.35 -9.50 6.70
N ASN A 384 14.32 -10.28 7.17
CA ASN A 384 15.60 -10.46 6.48
C ASN A 384 15.50 -11.44 5.30
N GLU A 385 14.80 -12.55 5.50
CA GLU A 385 14.65 -13.62 4.51
C GLU A 385 13.18 -14.08 4.46
N GLY A 386 12.64 -14.40 3.29
CA GLY A 386 11.26 -14.88 3.14
C GLY A 386 10.20 -13.77 3.18
N ASN A 387 8.92 -14.19 3.27
CA ASN A 387 7.77 -13.31 3.10
C ASN A 387 7.13 -12.94 4.45
N LEU A 388 6.67 -11.69 4.57
CA LEU A 388 5.66 -11.34 5.56
C LEU A 388 4.28 -11.64 4.99
N THR A 389 3.54 -12.57 5.59
CA THR A 389 2.18 -12.90 5.14
C THR A 389 1.16 -12.44 6.17
N ASN A 390 0.37 -11.43 5.86
CA ASN A 390 -0.77 -11.04 6.67
C ASN A 390 -1.98 -11.88 6.25
N ARG A 391 -2.32 -12.91 7.04
CA ARG A 391 -3.42 -13.84 6.73
C ARG A 391 -4.80 -13.18 6.92
N PRO A 392 -5.91 -13.81 6.48
CA PRO A 392 -7.23 -13.18 6.50
C PRO A 392 -7.70 -12.59 7.85
N SER A 393 -7.40 -13.24 8.98
CA SER A 393 -7.70 -12.70 10.33
C SER A 393 -6.67 -11.68 10.83
N GLY A 394 -5.53 -11.59 10.16
CA GLY A 394 -4.40 -10.75 10.53
C GLY A 394 -4.65 -9.28 10.27
N THR A 395 -4.21 -8.47 11.23
CA THR A 395 -4.15 -7.01 11.11
C THR A 395 -2.71 -6.54 11.28
N ILE A 396 -2.19 -5.79 10.31
CA ILE A 396 -1.01 -4.96 10.49
C ILE A 396 -1.49 -3.52 10.64
N ARG A 397 -1.29 -2.93 11.82
CA ARG A 397 -1.72 -1.56 12.13
C ARG A 397 -0.53 -0.63 12.23
N ILE A 398 -0.56 0.43 11.45
CA ILE A 398 0.39 1.55 11.51
C ILE A 398 -0.26 2.68 12.32
N GLY A 399 0.04 2.71 13.62
CA GLY A 399 -0.66 3.59 14.56
C GLY A 399 -0.13 5.03 14.59
N GLN A 400 -1.04 6.00 14.77
CA GLN A 400 -0.77 7.44 14.83
C GLN A 400 0.31 7.85 15.85
N GLY A 401 0.26 7.28 17.06
CA GLY A 401 1.28 7.47 18.10
C GLY A 401 1.63 8.95 18.38
N ASN A 402 2.88 9.20 18.78
CA ASN A 402 3.41 10.53 19.14
C ASN A 402 4.49 11.04 18.15
N ALA A 403 4.31 10.75 16.84
CA ALA A 403 5.23 11.01 15.71
C ALA A 403 6.34 9.96 15.47
N GLY A 404 7.23 10.20 14.50
CA GLY A 404 8.33 9.30 14.09
C GLY A 404 8.03 8.46 12.84
N PRO A 405 9.04 7.85 12.19
CA PRO A 405 8.81 7.02 11.01
C PRO A 405 8.32 5.62 11.38
N ARG A 406 7.39 5.10 10.59
CA ARG A 406 6.89 3.72 10.65
C ARG A 406 7.40 2.99 9.44
N ILE A 407 8.11 1.89 9.65
CA ILE A 407 8.81 1.22 8.56
C ILE A 407 8.45 -0.26 8.55
N LEU A 408 7.96 -0.74 7.41
CA LEU A 408 7.85 -2.17 7.12
C LEU A 408 8.88 -2.50 6.03
N SER A 409 9.88 -3.29 6.39
CA SER A 409 10.94 -3.72 5.48
C SER A 409 10.86 -5.22 5.26
N ALA A 410 10.44 -5.67 4.08
CA ALA A 410 10.39 -7.08 3.70
C ALA A 410 10.50 -7.20 2.18
N GLY A 411 11.26 -8.19 1.69
CA GLY A 411 11.39 -8.40 0.23
C GLY A 411 10.05 -8.71 -0.45
N THR A 412 9.14 -9.37 0.26
CA THR A 412 7.75 -9.55 -0.18
C THR A 412 6.80 -9.43 1.01
N ILE A 413 5.73 -8.65 0.82
CA ILE A 413 4.58 -8.60 1.72
C ILE A 413 3.37 -9.14 0.95
N LEU A 414 2.75 -10.20 1.45
CA LEU A 414 1.48 -10.72 0.98
C LEU A 414 0.40 -10.31 1.98
N ASN A 415 -0.55 -9.50 1.54
CA ASN A 415 -1.70 -9.12 2.35
C ASN A 415 -2.96 -9.86 1.91
N GLU A 416 -3.52 -10.66 2.81
CA GLU A 416 -4.82 -11.33 2.69
C GLU A 416 -5.81 -10.86 3.78
N GLY A 417 -5.32 -10.21 4.83
CA GLY A 417 -6.11 -9.59 5.91
C GLY A 417 -6.20 -8.06 5.78
N LEU A 418 -6.12 -7.36 6.92
CA LEU A 418 -6.17 -5.90 6.98
C LEU A 418 -4.78 -5.28 7.18
N ILE A 419 -4.40 -4.32 6.34
CA ILE A 419 -3.33 -3.36 6.61
C ILE A 419 -3.99 -2.00 6.82
N ASP A 420 -3.99 -1.56 8.07
CA ASP A 420 -4.66 -0.35 8.57
C ASP A 420 -3.61 0.74 8.80
N VAL A 421 -3.63 1.78 7.97
CA VAL A 421 -2.57 2.81 7.89
C VAL A 421 -3.08 4.15 8.40
N ASN A 422 -2.92 4.37 9.71
CA ASN A 422 -3.31 5.59 10.42
C ASN A 422 -2.15 6.57 10.64
N TRP A 423 -1.00 6.32 10.01
CA TRP A 423 0.18 7.18 10.02
C TRP A 423 1.04 6.91 8.78
N PRO A 424 1.80 7.91 8.26
CA PRO A 424 2.70 7.69 7.13
C PRO A 424 3.61 6.47 7.30
N LEU A 425 3.50 5.55 6.34
CA LEU A 425 4.24 4.30 6.28
C LEU A 425 5.35 4.41 5.23
N SER A 426 6.57 4.07 5.60
CA SER A 426 7.66 3.84 4.67
C SER A 426 7.83 2.35 4.39
N LEU A 427 7.81 1.97 3.13
CA LEU A 427 8.02 0.60 2.67
C LEU A 427 9.45 0.40 2.18
N ALA A 428 10.04 -0.76 2.49
CA ALA A 428 11.41 -1.13 2.16
C ALA A 428 11.51 -2.65 1.93
N PRO A 429 12.64 -3.18 1.40
CA PRO A 429 13.73 -2.46 0.73
C PRO A 429 13.32 -1.95 -0.66
N ALA A 430 14.30 -1.40 -1.39
CA ALA A 430 14.18 -1.15 -2.83
C ALA A 430 13.86 -2.46 -3.58
N GLY A 431 13.04 -2.38 -4.62
CA GLY A 431 12.63 -3.56 -5.41
C GLY A 431 11.67 -4.52 -4.70
N ALA A 432 11.14 -4.17 -3.52
CA ALA A 432 10.20 -5.02 -2.78
C ALA A 432 8.89 -5.24 -3.56
N LEU A 433 8.28 -6.41 -3.34
CA LEU A 433 7.00 -6.81 -3.93
C LEU A 433 5.88 -6.79 -2.88
N PHE A 434 4.87 -5.94 -3.09
CA PHE A 434 3.67 -5.87 -2.28
C PHE A 434 2.51 -6.51 -3.06
N ARG A 435 1.97 -7.62 -2.57
CA ARG A 435 0.80 -8.29 -3.16
C ARG A 435 -0.39 -8.09 -2.26
N ASN A 436 -1.46 -7.54 -2.81
CA ASN A 436 -2.70 -7.35 -2.07
C ASN A 436 -3.82 -8.25 -2.59
N ARG A 437 -4.46 -8.96 -1.65
CA ARG A 437 -5.68 -9.75 -1.79
C ARG A 437 -6.71 -9.43 -0.69
N GLY A 438 -6.27 -8.79 0.38
CA GLY A 438 -7.11 -8.31 1.48
C GLY A 438 -7.40 -6.81 1.37
N THR A 439 -7.40 -6.12 2.50
CA THR A 439 -7.67 -4.68 2.56
C THR A 439 -6.41 -3.90 2.90
N TRP A 440 -6.11 -2.87 2.11
CA TRP A 440 -5.31 -1.73 2.54
C TRP A 440 -6.25 -0.57 2.80
N ASP A 441 -6.22 -0.05 4.02
CA ASP A 441 -7.05 1.08 4.42
C ASP A 441 -6.16 2.24 4.84
N MET A 442 -6.32 3.38 4.16
CA MET A 442 -5.60 4.62 4.46
C MET A 442 -6.54 5.58 5.17
N GLU A 443 -6.17 6.01 6.37
CA GLU A 443 -6.86 7.09 7.05
C GLU A 443 -6.90 8.35 6.16
N PRO A 444 -8.01 9.10 6.12
CA PRO A 444 -8.08 10.35 5.37
C PRO A 444 -6.91 11.30 5.70
N GLY A 445 -6.26 11.80 4.65
CA GLY A 445 -5.07 12.66 4.76
C GLY A 445 -3.73 11.92 4.94
N ILE A 446 -3.72 10.59 5.00
CA ILE A 446 -2.50 9.79 5.00
C ILE A 446 -2.21 9.23 3.60
N THR A 447 -1.04 9.59 3.07
CA THR A 447 -0.55 9.09 1.78
C THR A 447 0.32 7.84 1.96
N LEU A 448 0.00 6.77 1.22
CA LEU A 448 0.90 5.64 1.02
C LEU A 448 1.95 6.00 -0.05
N SER A 449 3.24 5.96 0.31
CA SER A 449 4.33 6.28 -0.62
C SER A 449 5.15 5.04 -0.97
N LEU A 450 5.34 4.79 -2.27
CA LEU A 450 6.21 3.75 -2.81
C LEU A 450 7.25 4.34 -3.76
N ASN A 451 8.44 3.77 -3.77
CA ASN A 451 9.57 4.26 -4.57
C ASN A 451 10.61 3.18 -4.87
N ASN A 452 11.75 3.56 -5.44
CA ASN A 452 12.94 2.71 -5.57
C ASN A 452 12.68 1.37 -6.29
N GLY A 453 11.92 1.38 -7.39
CA GLY A 453 11.66 0.18 -8.19
C GLY A 453 10.74 -0.84 -7.52
N GLN A 454 10.02 -0.46 -6.47
CA GLN A 454 9.03 -1.33 -5.81
C GLN A 454 7.89 -1.72 -6.77
N THR A 455 7.28 -2.87 -6.51
CA THR A 455 6.08 -3.33 -7.24
C THR A 455 4.90 -3.42 -6.28
N PHE A 456 3.80 -2.72 -6.57
CA PHE A 456 2.51 -2.91 -5.94
C PHE A 456 1.60 -3.69 -6.87
N ARG A 457 1.24 -4.92 -6.49
CA ARG A 457 0.33 -5.78 -7.24
C ARG A 457 -0.99 -5.91 -6.50
N GLN A 458 -2.04 -5.36 -7.10
CA GLN A 458 -3.41 -5.42 -6.61
C GLN A 458 -4.10 -6.63 -7.27
N GLU A 459 -4.23 -7.75 -6.55
CA GLU A 459 -4.80 -9.00 -7.09
C GLU A 459 -6.28 -9.19 -6.73
N ALA A 460 -6.68 -8.80 -5.52
CA ALA A 460 -8.06 -8.88 -5.02
C ALA A 460 -8.25 -7.94 -3.81
N GLY A 461 -9.45 -7.94 -3.24
CA GLY A 461 -9.78 -7.18 -2.04
C GLY A 461 -9.90 -5.68 -2.31
N LEU A 462 -9.68 -4.86 -1.28
CA LEU A 462 -9.86 -3.41 -1.33
C LEU A 462 -8.51 -2.69 -1.18
N LEU A 463 -8.23 -1.76 -2.08
CA LEU A 463 -7.22 -0.72 -1.90
C LEU A 463 -7.94 0.62 -1.69
N ASN A 464 -8.11 1.01 -0.43
CA ASN A 464 -8.67 2.30 -0.09
C ASN A 464 -7.57 3.35 0.06
N VAL A 465 -7.42 4.19 -0.96
CA VAL A 465 -6.41 5.24 -1.05
C VAL A 465 -7.06 6.62 -1.11
N ALA A 466 -8.20 6.79 -0.45
CA ALA A 466 -8.82 8.11 -0.26
C ALA A 466 -7.89 9.10 0.44
N GLY A 467 -7.01 8.62 1.35
CA GLY A 467 -5.94 9.41 1.96
C GLY A 467 -4.79 9.77 1.01
N GLY A 468 -4.63 9.03 -0.09
CA GLY A 468 -3.62 9.22 -1.13
C GLY A 468 -2.75 7.99 -1.38
N PHE A 469 -2.35 7.79 -2.64
CA PHE A 469 -1.32 6.84 -3.04
C PHE A 469 -0.34 7.54 -3.97
N ASP A 470 0.94 7.51 -3.62
CA ASP A 470 2.01 8.19 -4.33
C ASP A 470 3.12 7.20 -4.69
N GLY A 471 3.19 6.83 -5.96
CA GLY A 471 4.22 5.94 -6.50
C GLY A 471 5.19 6.71 -7.38
N THR A 472 6.49 6.69 -7.07
CA THR A 472 7.53 7.30 -7.91
C THR A 472 8.55 6.24 -8.38
N GLY A 473 8.65 6.01 -9.69
CA GLY A 473 9.58 5.01 -10.23
C GLY A 473 9.22 3.57 -9.84
N ILE A 474 7.92 3.25 -9.77
CA ILE A 474 7.41 1.94 -9.35
C ILE A 474 6.73 1.19 -10.49
N MET A 475 6.42 -0.08 -10.26
CA MET A 475 5.43 -0.82 -11.04
C MET A 475 4.12 -0.91 -10.24
N PHE A 476 3.03 -0.37 -10.78
CA PHE A 476 1.68 -0.64 -10.30
C PHE A 476 1.04 -1.68 -11.22
N ASP A 477 0.70 -2.84 -10.67
CA ASP A 477 0.23 -4.01 -11.40
C ASP A 477 -1.20 -4.37 -10.98
N TYR A 478 -2.18 -3.92 -11.76
CA TYR A 478 -3.58 -4.08 -11.47
C TYR A 478 -4.12 -5.40 -12.05
N GLN A 479 -4.35 -6.38 -11.19
CA GLN A 479 -4.77 -7.74 -11.53
C GLN A 479 -6.18 -8.09 -11.01
N GLY A 480 -6.84 -7.22 -10.23
CA GLY A 480 -8.20 -7.44 -9.73
C GLY A 480 -8.51 -6.66 -8.45
N GLY A 481 -9.75 -6.77 -7.94
CA GLY A 481 -10.20 -6.08 -6.72
C GLY A 481 -10.60 -4.62 -6.92
N THR A 482 -11.10 -4.01 -5.86
CA THR A 482 -11.64 -2.65 -5.85
C THR A 482 -10.59 -1.63 -5.42
N ILE A 483 -10.53 -0.50 -6.11
CA ILE A 483 -9.70 0.66 -5.72
C ILE A 483 -10.64 1.83 -5.43
N THR A 484 -10.56 2.41 -4.24
CA THR A 484 -11.25 3.67 -3.92
C THR A 484 -10.23 4.80 -3.80
N GLY A 485 -10.48 5.91 -4.50
CA GLY A 485 -9.49 6.95 -4.74
C GLY A 485 -8.72 6.74 -6.05
N GLN A 486 -7.70 7.56 -6.27
CA GLN A 486 -6.93 7.58 -7.53
C GLN A 486 -5.43 7.52 -7.24
N PRO A 487 -4.77 6.37 -7.48
CA PRO A 487 -3.32 6.29 -7.38
C PRO A 487 -2.62 7.28 -8.32
N TYR A 488 -1.68 8.02 -7.74
CA TYR A 488 -0.83 8.97 -8.45
C TYR A 488 0.53 8.34 -8.70
N LEU A 489 0.91 8.23 -9.98
CA LEU A 489 2.06 7.47 -10.43
C LEU A 489 3.00 8.35 -11.27
N GLU A 490 4.17 8.65 -10.73
CA GLU A 490 5.21 9.46 -11.36
C GLU A 490 6.33 8.59 -11.89
N ASN A 491 6.70 8.76 -13.16
CA ASN A 491 7.75 8.00 -13.85
C ASN A 491 7.63 6.48 -13.61
N SER A 492 6.40 5.97 -13.61
CA SER A 492 6.06 4.63 -13.15
C SER A 492 5.42 3.81 -14.27
N THR A 493 5.47 2.49 -14.15
CA THR A 493 4.77 1.58 -15.06
C THR A 493 3.42 1.20 -14.48
N LEU A 494 2.33 1.53 -15.17
CA LEU A 494 1.00 1.02 -14.88
C LEU A 494 0.70 -0.15 -15.81
N ARG A 495 0.40 -1.32 -15.22
CA ARG A 495 0.03 -2.52 -15.96
C ARG A 495 -1.39 -2.95 -15.63
N PHE A 496 -2.24 -3.06 -16.65
CA PHE A 496 -3.54 -3.71 -16.58
C PHE A 496 -3.39 -5.20 -16.91
N GLY A 497 -3.69 -6.04 -15.93
CA GLY A 497 -3.73 -7.49 -16.06
C GLY A 497 -5.08 -8.00 -16.54
N PRO A 498 -5.15 -9.28 -16.96
CA PRO A 498 -6.40 -9.90 -17.41
C PRO A 498 -7.50 -9.96 -16.32
N GLY A 499 -7.13 -10.03 -15.04
CA GLY A 499 -8.10 -10.06 -13.93
C GLY A 499 -8.59 -8.68 -13.47
N GLY A 500 -7.92 -7.59 -13.87
CA GLY A 500 -8.30 -6.21 -13.51
C GLY A 500 -9.53 -5.76 -14.28
N THR A 501 -10.72 -6.12 -13.78
CA THR A 501 -12.01 -5.90 -14.47
C THR A 501 -12.89 -4.85 -13.82
N GLU A 502 -12.65 -4.53 -12.55
CA GLU A 502 -13.43 -3.52 -11.83
C GLU A 502 -13.07 -2.09 -12.27
N PRO A 503 -13.97 -1.12 -12.01
CA PRO A 503 -13.67 0.29 -12.19
C PRO A 503 -12.46 0.73 -11.34
N ALA A 504 -11.55 1.46 -11.97
CA ALA A 504 -10.36 2.00 -11.32
C ALA A 504 -9.87 3.26 -12.07
N ALA A 505 -9.37 4.24 -11.31
CA ALA A 505 -8.84 5.48 -11.87
C ALA A 505 -7.38 5.66 -11.49
N PHE A 506 -6.54 6.05 -12.45
CA PHE A 506 -5.10 6.26 -12.25
C PHE A 506 -4.67 7.60 -12.82
N THR A 507 -3.68 8.25 -12.20
CA THR A 507 -2.97 9.40 -12.78
C THR A 507 -1.54 9.00 -13.11
N LEU A 508 -1.14 9.19 -14.37
CA LEU A 508 0.24 9.03 -14.83
C LEU A 508 0.86 10.41 -15.09
N VAL A 509 2.04 10.66 -14.51
CA VAL A 509 2.83 11.88 -14.74
C VAL A 509 4.29 11.58 -15.00
N GLY A 510 4.99 12.52 -15.64
CA GLY A 510 6.42 12.39 -15.93
C GLY A 510 6.69 11.52 -17.15
N SER A 511 7.73 11.89 -17.90
CA SER A 511 8.06 11.23 -19.18
C SER A 511 8.76 9.87 -19.03
N GLY A 512 9.01 9.39 -17.81
CA GLY A 512 9.42 8.02 -17.54
C GLY A 512 8.25 7.03 -17.42
N SER A 513 7.01 7.50 -17.51
CA SER A 513 5.83 6.67 -17.27
C SER A 513 5.50 5.74 -18.45
N ARG A 514 5.05 4.53 -18.11
CA ARG A 514 4.70 3.47 -19.07
C ARG A 514 3.28 2.97 -18.83
N LEU A 515 2.58 2.63 -19.91
CA LEU A 515 1.27 1.98 -19.87
C LEU A 515 1.35 0.62 -20.57
N VAL A 516 0.84 -0.42 -19.92
CA VAL A 516 0.87 -1.80 -20.44
C VAL A 516 -0.48 -2.46 -20.23
N GLY A 517 -1.02 -3.08 -21.28
CA GLY A 517 -2.28 -3.83 -21.24
C GLY A 517 -3.51 -2.97 -21.57
N ASP A 518 -4.62 -3.66 -21.81
CA ASP A 518 -5.87 -3.05 -22.26
C ASP A 518 -6.64 -2.42 -21.10
N LEU A 519 -7.27 -1.27 -21.39
CA LEU A 519 -8.23 -0.64 -20.48
C LEU A 519 -9.62 -1.21 -20.74
N ARG A 520 -10.33 -1.54 -19.67
CA ARG A 520 -11.73 -2.02 -19.72
C ARG A 520 -12.71 -0.90 -19.42
N GLU A 521 -13.99 -1.18 -19.67
CA GLU A 521 -15.09 -0.28 -19.29
C GLU A 521 -15.03 0.07 -17.80
N GLY A 522 -15.32 1.33 -17.45
CA GLY A 522 -15.24 1.84 -16.09
C GLY A 522 -13.81 2.17 -15.61
N GLN A 523 -12.77 1.81 -16.36
CA GLN A 523 -11.39 2.17 -16.03
C GLN A 523 -11.01 3.52 -16.64
N SER A 524 -10.14 4.26 -15.95
CA SER A 524 -9.65 5.54 -16.44
C SER A 524 -8.17 5.75 -16.16
N VAL A 525 -7.48 6.33 -17.15
CA VAL A 525 -6.09 6.78 -17.02
C VAL A 525 -6.04 8.25 -17.41
N TRP A 526 -5.62 9.08 -16.46
CA TRP A 526 -5.31 10.48 -16.69
C TRP A 526 -3.82 10.65 -16.96
N ILE A 527 -3.48 10.96 -18.21
CA ILE A 527 -2.15 11.42 -18.61
C ILE A 527 -2.09 12.92 -18.33
N GLN A 528 -1.41 13.29 -17.25
CA GLN A 528 -1.47 14.63 -16.70
C GLN A 528 -0.14 15.38 -16.87
N GLY A 529 -0.17 16.50 -17.60
CA GLY A 529 0.92 17.48 -17.62
C GLY A 529 0.80 18.48 -16.46
N GLY A 530 1.87 18.71 -15.70
CA GLY A 530 1.79 19.54 -14.50
C GLY A 530 3.16 19.92 -13.94
N SER A 531 3.17 20.76 -12.90
CA SER A 531 4.41 21.14 -12.20
C SER A 531 5.16 19.92 -11.64
N ARG A 532 4.40 18.92 -11.22
CA ARG A 532 4.89 17.60 -10.84
C ARG A 532 4.96 16.71 -12.08
N GLY A 533 6.14 16.14 -12.37
CA GLY A 533 6.41 15.41 -13.61
C GLY A 533 6.70 16.29 -14.85
N SER A 534 6.43 17.60 -14.80
CA SER A 534 6.64 18.55 -15.92
C SER A 534 5.83 18.17 -17.17
N HIS A 535 6.48 18.15 -18.34
CA HIS A 535 5.88 17.61 -19.56
C HIS A 535 5.75 16.10 -19.44
N THR A 536 4.54 15.58 -19.60
CA THR A 536 4.26 14.15 -19.48
C THR A 536 4.10 13.54 -20.86
N THR A 537 4.96 12.56 -21.17
CA THR A 537 4.75 11.60 -22.26
C THR A 537 4.70 10.20 -21.67
N VAL A 538 3.56 9.55 -21.78
CA VAL A 538 3.41 8.13 -21.43
C VAL A 538 3.71 7.29 -22.65
N VAL A 539 4.51 6.24 -22.48
CA VAL A 539 4.86 5.30 -23.56
C VAL A 539 4.15 3.96 -23.35
N ALA A 540 3.45 3.48 -24.36
CA ALA A 540 3.06 2.10 -24.50
C ALA A 540 3.95 1.45 -25.57
N GLU A 541 4.69 0.41 -25.19
CA GLU A 541 5.61 -0.27 -26.11
C GLU A 541 4.87 -1.02 -27.22
N GLN A 542 3.66 -1.51 -26.90
CA GLN A 542 2.79 -2.27 -27.79
C GLN A 542 1.41 -1.61 -27.87
N GLY A 543 0.73 -1.84 -28.99
CA GLY A 543 -0.67 -1.44 -29.19
C GLY A 543 -1.57 -2.08 -28.14
N PHE A 544 -2.64 -1.38 -27.80
CA PHE A 544 -3.59 -1.80 -26.78
C PHE A 544 -5.00 -1.30 -27.12
N ALA A 545 -5.99 -1.95 -26.51
CA ALA A 545 -7.38 -1.56 -26.63
C ALA A 545 -7.79 -0.64 -25.46
N ASN A 546 -8.48 0.45 -25.78
CA ASN A 546 -9.14 1.31 -24.81
C ASN A 546 -10.65 1.06 -24.82
N GLY A 547 -11.17 0.39 -23.79
CA GLY A 547 -12.61 0.29 -23.52
C GLY A 547 -13.10 1.23 -22.41
N GLY A 548 -12.21 2.02 -21.80
CA GLY A 548 -12.50 2.96 -20.73
C GLY A 548 -12.21 4.42 -21.13
N LEU A 549 -11.75 5.24 -20.19
CA LEU A 549 -11.40 6.65 -20.42
C LEU A 549 -9.88 6.86 -20.45
N LEU A 550 -9.37 7.32 -21.58
CA LEU A 550 -8.06 7.96 -21.68
C LEU A 550 -8.23 9.48 -21.67
N LEU A 551 -7.81 10.14 -20.60
CA LEU A 551 -7.86 11.60 -20.47
C LEU A 551 -6.46 12.19 -20.62
N LEU A 552 -6.28 13.10 -21.58
CA LEU A 552 -5.06 13.92 -21.70
C LEU A 552 -5.40 15.35 -21.32
N GLN A 553 -4.91 15.81 -20.16
CA GLN A 553 -5.23 17.14 -19.65
C GLN A 553 -4.14 17.67 -18.71
N SER A 554 -3.77 18.93 -18.88
CA SER A 554 -2.89 19.66 -17.96
C SER A 554 -3.66 20.33 -16.82
N VAL A 555 -3.00 20.58 -15.69
CA VAL A 555 -3.66 21.11 -14.47
C VAL A 555 -3.16 22.47 -13.97
N ASN A 556 -1.95 22.90 -14.32
CA ASN A 556 -1.36 24.12 -13.70
C ASN A 556 -0.74 25.12 -14.70
N SER A 557 -0.20 24.65 -15.83
CA SER A 557 0.47 25.50 -16.83
C SER A 557 0.43 24.82 -18.19
N SER A 558 1.12 25.38 -19.18
CA SER A 558 1.18 24.91 -20.57
C SER A 558 2.01 23.62 -20.76
N TYR A 559 1.99 22.72 -19.78
CA TYR A 559 2.66 21.44 -19.84
C TYR A 559 2.01 20.51 -20.87
N THR A 560 2.84 19.71 -21.52
CA THR A 560 2.40 18.71 -22.51
C THR A 560 1.76 17.53 -21.79
N SER A 561 0.66 17.03 -22.35
CA SER A 561 0.10 15.70 -22.02
C SER A 561 0.13 14.88 -23.31
N ALA A 562 0.92 13.79 -23.33
CA ALA A 562 1.13 13.00 -24.53
C ALA A 562 1.09 11.50 -24.27
N LEU A 563 0.59 10.75 -25.25
CA LEU A 563 0.68 9.30 -25.33
C LEU A 563 1.45 8.92 -26.60
N GLN A 564 2.37 7.97 -26.47
CA GLN A 564 3.12 7.38 -27.57
C GLN A 564 2.91 5.87 -27.59
N VAL A 565 2.69 5.32 -28.78
CA VAL A 565 2.65 3.87 -29.03
C VAL A 565 3.77 3.53 -30.00
N ASP A 566 4.74 2.72 -29.56
CA ASP A 566 5.94 2.41 -30.35
C ASP A 566 5.62 1.39 -31.46
N GLU A 567 4.95 0.29 -31.12
CA GLU A 567 4.55 -0.76 -32.07
C GLU A 567 3.05 -1.03 -31.98
N GLY A 568 2.39 -1.28 -33.12
CA GLY A 568 0.95 -1.52 -33.19
C GLY A 568 0.07 -0.26 -33.11
N ASP A 569 -1.23 -0.48 -32.96
CA ASP A 569 -2.27 0.55 -33.00
C ASP A 569 -2.92 0.73 -31.62
N LEU A 570 -3.37 1.95 -31.32
CA LEU A 570 -4.35 2.17 -30.26
C LEU A 570 -5.75 1.92 -30.83
N THR A 571 -6.44 0.89 -30.34
CA THR A 571 -7.83 0.61 -30.71
C THR A 571 -8.75 1.20 -29.65
N ASN A 572 -9.47 2.29 -29.98
CA ASN A 572 -10.51 2.81 -29.12
C ASN A 572 -11.80 2.01 -29.35
N LEU A 573 -12.15 1.12 -28.42
CA LEU A 573 -13.32 0.25 -28.51
C LEU A 573 -14.63 1.07 -28.45
N PRO A 574 -15.80 0.48 -28.76
CA PRO A 574 -17.08 1.20 -28.75
C PRO A 574 -17.44 1.87 -27.41
N THR A 575 -17.04 1.29 -26.28
CA THR A 575 -17.22 1.89 -24.94
C THR A 575 -16.10 2.88 -24.58
N GLY A 576 -15.03 2.90 -25.37
CA GLY A 576 -13.83 3.68 -25.15
C GLY A 576 -14.03 5.16 -25.46
N VAL A 577 -13.49 5.99 -24.58
CA VAL A 577 -13.42 7.44 -24.74
C VAL A 577 -11.97 7.88 -24.68
N ILE A 578 -11.52 8.60 -25.71
CA ILE A 578 -10.26 9.37 -25.68
C ILE A 578 -10.66 10.83 -25.58
N ARG A 579 -10.37 11.49 -24.45
CA ARG A 579 -10.72 12.88 -24.20
C ARG A 579 -9.49 13.77 -24.10
N LEU A 580 -9.50 14.87 -24.86
CA LEU A 580 -8.45 15.87 -24.90
C LEU A 580 -8.95 17.12 -24.18
N GLY A 581 -8.75 17.17 -22.87
CA GLY A 581 -9.28 18.22 -22.02
C GLY A 581 -8.53 19.55 -22.17
N ARG A 582 -9.28 20.66 -22.14
CA ARG A 582 -8.77 22.05 -22.17
C ARG A 582 -7.65 22.29 -21.17
N GLY A 583 -7.84 21.84 -19.92
CA GLY A 583 -6.85 22.01 -18.86
C GLY A 583 -6.36 23.45 -18.72
N ASN A 584 -5.06 23.60 -18.45
CA ASN A 584 -4.38 24.88 -18.30
C ASN A 584 -3.44 25.16 -19.49
N ALA A 585 -3.92 24.91 -20.72
CA ALA A 585 -3.18 24.99 -21.98
C ALA A 585 -2.14 23.85 -22.20
N GLY A 586 -1.15 24.11 -23.05
CA GLY A 586 -0.14 23.12 -23.45
C GLY A 586 -0.65 22.14 -24.52
N PRO A 587 0.25 21.50 -25.28
CA PRO A 587 -0.15 20.61 -26.37
C PRO A 587 -0.71 19.28 -25.83
N ARG A 588 -1.63 18.68 -26.61
CA ARG A 588 -2.05 17.28 -26.48
C ARG A 588 -1.53 16.52 -27.69
N ASN A 589 -0.76 15.46 -27.46
CA ASN A 589 -0.13 14.71 -28.55
C ASN A 589 -0.49 13.23 -28.45
N LEU A 590 -0.94 12.63 -29.55
CA LEU A 590 -1.12 11.20 -29.68
C LEU A 590 -0.16 10.70 -30.77
N ARG A 591 1.02 10.21 -30.39
CA ARG A 591 2.06 9.72 -31.31
C ARG A 591 1.87 8.22 -31.56
N LEU A 592 0.87 7.89 -32.36
CA LEU A 592 0.38 6.52 -32.56
C LEU A 592 -0.37 6.38 -33.89
N ASN A 593 -0.67 5.14 -34.27
CA ASN A 593 -1.76 4.84 -35.21
C ASN A 593 -3.05 4.67 -34.41
N LEU A 594 -4.18 5.18 -34.92
CA LEU A 594 -5.47 5.16 -34.23
C LEU A 594 -6.50 4.37 -35.04
N ASP A 595 -7.09 3.34 -34.43
CA ASP A 595 -8.34 2.71 -34.87
C ASP A 595 -9.44 3.15 -33.90
N ASN A 596 -10.23 4.16 -34.29
CA ASN A 596 -11.30 4.70 -33.47
C ASN A 596 -12.63 4.03 -33.79
N ARG A 597 -13.19 3.29 -32.82
CA ARG A 597 -14.54 2.70 -32.88
C ARG A 597 -15.46 3.20 -31.76
N GLY A 598 -14.92 3.98 -30.82
CA GLY A 598 -15.65 4.66 -29.75
C GLY A 598 -15.68 6.16 -29.98
N LEU A 599 -15.52 6.94 -28.90
CA LEU A 599 -15.54 8.40 -28.94
C LEU A 599 -14.12 9.00 -28.84
N LEU A 600 -13.77 9.85 -29.80
CA LEU A 600 -12.66 10.80 -29.72
C LEU A 600 -13.23 12.21 -29.45
N ASP A 601 -13.07 12.69 -28.22
CA ASP A 601 -13.64 13.94 -27.71
C ASP A 601 -12.53 15.01 -27.59
N VAL A 602 -12.52 15.96 -28.51
CA VAL A 602 -11.44 16.93 -28.72
C VAL A 602 -11.86 18.33 -28.28
N ASN A 603 -11.60 18.63 -27.01
CA ASN A 603 -11.96 19.92 -26.40
C ASN A 603 -10.76 20.89 -26.29
N TRP A 604 -9.65 20.52 -26.93
CA TRP A 604 -8.42 21.29 -27.04
C TRP A 604 -7.61 20.86 -28.26
N GLY A 605 -6.57 21.62 -28.61
CA GLY A 605 -5.69 21.28 -29.73
C GLY A 605 -4.96 19.93 -29.54
N LEU A 606 -5.20 19.02 -30.49
CA LEU A 606 -4.61 17.70 -30.64
C LEU A 606 -3.67 17.66 -31.86
N ASN A 607 -2.41 17.29 -31.61
CA ASN A 607 -1.52 16.80 -32.66
C ASN A 607 -1.64 15.28 -32.71
N LEU A 608 -2.25 14.77 -33.78
CA LEU A 608 -2.48 13.35 -33.98
C LEU A 608 -1.40 12.76 -34.88
N GLY A 609 -0.98 11.54 -34.55
CA GLY A 609 -0.10 10.72 -35.35
C GLY A 609 1.39 10.98 -35.17
N ARG A 610 2.16 9.98 -35.60
CA ARG A 610 3.58 10.10 -35.95
C ARG A 610 3.71 10.28 -37.46
N SER A 611 4.90 10.60 -37.97
CA SER A 611 5.10 10.73 -39.43
C SER A 611 4.69 9.43 -40.15
N GLY A 612 3.91 9.57 -41.21
CA GLY A 612 3.35 8.44 -41.97
C GLY A 612 2.32 7.58 -41.24
N ALA A 613 1.81 8.01 -40.08
CA ALA A 613 0.79 7.25 -39.35
C ALA A 613 -0.50 7.07 -40.16
N THR A 614 -1.17 5.95 -39.91
CA THR A 614 -2.47 5.61 -40.51
C THR A 614 -3.54 5.61 -39.44
N HIS A 615 -4.63 6.32 -39.69
CA HIS A 615 -5.78 6.43 -38.81
C HIS A 615 -7.03 5.90 -39.51
N VAL A 616 -7.82 5.11 -38.79
CA VAL A 616 -9.13 4.62 -39.21
C VAL A 616 -10.16 5.12 -38.22
N ASN A 617 -11.22 5.75 -38.73
CA ASN A 617 -12.37 6.13 -37.94
C ASN A 617 -13.62 5.36 -38.38
N GLN A 618 -14.23 4.68 -37.42
CA GLN A 618 -15.50 3.95 -37.48
C GLN A 618 -16.44 4.34 -36.33
N GLY A 619 -15.99 5.21 -35.43
CA GLY A 619 -16.77 5.74 -34.30
C GLY A 619 -16.96 7.24 -34.42
N ASP A 620 -17.22 7.87 -33.28
CA ASP A 620 -17.51 9.30 -33.22
C ASP A 620 -16.26 10.13 -32.93
N VAL A 621 -16.14 11.25 -33.62
CA VAL A 621 -15.12 12.28 -33.41
C VAL A 621 -15.86 13.60 -33.19
N LEU A 622 -15.73 14.17 -32.01
CA LEU A 622 -16.29 15.47 -31.66
C LEU A 622 -15.15 16.47 -31.50
N ILE A 623 -15.18 17.55 -32.29
CA ILE A 623 -14.21 18.64 -32.20
C ILE A 623 -14.97 19.90 -31.82
N ASP A 624 -14.98 20.23 -30.53
CA ASP A 624 -15.63 21.43 -29.99
C ASP A 624 -15.05 22.71 -30.63
N ALA A 625 -15.77 23.83 -30.51
CA ALA A 625 -15.36 25.13 -31.04
C ALA A 625 -13.96 25.61 -30.60
N ALA A 626 -13.48 25.16 -29.44
CA ALA A 626 -12.13 25.45 -28.94
C ALA A 626 -11.11 24.33 -29.25
N GLY A 627 -11.58 23.20 -29.76
CA GLY A 627 -10.79 22.04 -30.15
C GLY A 627 -10.19 22.19 -31.54
N SER A 628 -9.09 21.46 -31.77
CA SER A 628 -8.56 21.27 -33.11
C SER A 628 -7.85 19.94 -33.25
N VAL A 629 -7.90 19.35 -34.43
CA VAL A 629 -7.17 18.15 -34.80
C VAL A 629 -6.22 18.49 -35.94
N THR A 630 -4.93 18.26 -35.73
CA THR A 630 -3.87 18.51 -36.71
C THR A 630 -3.11 17.23 -37.02
N LEU A 631 -3.02 16.91 -38.31
CA LEU A 631 -2.25 15.80 -38.87
C LEU A 631 -1.25 16.36 -39.90
N THR A 632 -0.01 15.86 -39.89
CA THR A 632 1.09 16.34 -40.75
C THR A 632 1.95 15.19 -41.28
N ASP A 633 2.97 15.50 -42.09
CA ASP A 633 4.08 14.59 -42.41
C ASP A 633 3.66 13.26 -43.03
N GLY A 634 2.79 13.31 -44.04
CA GLY A 634 2.40 12.15 -44.84
C GLY A 634 1.39 11.21 -44.20
N GLN A 635 0.71 11.63 -43.13
CA GLN A 635 -0.32 10.81 -42.47
C GLN A 635 -1.53 10.54 -43.35
N THR A 636 -2.23 9.42 -43.06
CA THR A 636 -3.47 9.03 -43.72
C THR A 636 -4.62 8.97 -42.71
N TRP A 637 -5.74 9.63 -43.03
CA TRP A 637 -7.01 9.50 -42.31
C TRP A 637 -8.03 8.78 -43.20
N THR A 638 -8.52 7.63 -42.75
CA THR A 638 -9.59 6.89 -43.42
C THR A 638 -10.87 7.00 -42.60
N GLN A 639 -11.87 7.67 -43.17
CA GLN A 639 -13.20 7.80 -42.60
C GLN A 639 -14.10 6.70 -43.17
N VAL A 640 -14.46 5.72 -42.35
CA VAL A 640 -15.23 4.53 -42.77
C VAL A 640 -16.68 4.60 -42.30
N ASP A 641 -16.93 5.00 -41.05
CA ASP A 641 -18.27 5.13 -40.46
C ASP A 641 -18.25 6.10 -39.26
N GLY A 642 -19.41 6.32 -38.64
CA GLY A 642 -19.58 7.18 -37.47
C GLY A 642 -19.71 8.66 -37.82
N LEU A 643 -19.87 9.49 -36.79
CA LEU A 643 -19.98 10.95 -36.92
C LEU A 643 -18.61 11.62 -36.73
N VAL A 644 -18.23 12.50 -37.65
CA VAL A 644 -17.17 13.48 -37.43
C VAL A 644 -17.82 14.86 -37.37
N ASP A 645 -18.02 15.37 -36.16
CA ASP A 645 -18.64 16.67 -35.89
C ASP A 645 -17.54 17.71 -35.59
N ILE A 646 -17.48 18.76 -36.41
CA ILE A 646 -16.39 19.74 -36.43
C ILE A 646 -16.94 21.15 -36.23
N ASP A 647 -17.08 21.55 -34.96
CA ASP A 647 -17.30 22.94 -34.57
C ASP A 647 -15.99 23.75 -34.53
N GLY A 648 -14.88 23.08 -34.22
CA GLY A 648 -13.53 23.63 -34.18
C GLY A 648 -12.82 23.56 -35.53
N ALA A 649 -11.64 22.94 -35.56
CA ALA A 649 -10.85 22.80 -36.78
C ALA A 649 -10.29 21.38 -36.98
N PHE A 650 -10.44 20.85 -38.20
CA PHE A 650 -9.74 19.63 -38.65
C PHE A 650 -8.78 20.00 -39.79
N THR A 651 -7.48 19.80 -39.59
CA THR A 651 -6.45 20.06 -40.60
C THR A 651 -5.58 18.83 -40.84
N LEU A 652 -5.52 18.37 -42.09
CA LEU A 652 -4.57 17.35 -42.54
C LEU A 652 -3.69 17.94 -43.64
N ARG A 653 -2.41 18.16 -43.33
CA ARG A 653 -1.44 18.80 -44.21
C ARG A 653 -0.51 17.77 -44.84
N ASP A 654 -0.31 17.91 -46.16
CA ASP A 654 0.62 17.08 -46.94
C ASP A 654 0.42 15.57 -46.69
N GLY A 655 -0.85 15.14 -46.60
CA GLY A 655 -1.26 13.77 -46.27
C GLY A 655 -2.37 13.23 -47.17
N ARG A 656 -3.11 12.23 -46.70
CA ARG A 656 -4.19 11.57 -47.44
C ARG A 656 -5.47 11.44 -46.62
N PHE A 657 -6.59 11.94 -47.14
CA PHE A 657 -7.92 11.74 -46.59
C PHE A 657 -8.71 10.80 -47.50
N ASP A 658 -9.06 9.63 -46.99
CA ASP A 658 -9.90 8.64 -47.68
C ASP A 658 -11.31 8.67 -47.08
N PHE A 659 -12.29 9.19 -47.84
CA PHE A 659 -13.69 9.26 -47.41
C PHE A 659 -14.48 8.10 -48.00
N GLN A 660 -14.71 7.07 -47.18
CA GLN A 660 -15.33 5.80 -47.59
C GLN A 660 -16.76 5.61 -47.03
N GLY A 661 -17.15 6.38 -46.01
CA GLY A 661 -18.47 6.28 -45.38
C GLY A 661 -18.65 7.20 -44.16
N GLY A 662 -19.75 7.04 -43.42
CA GLY A 662 -20.10 7.88 -42.27
C GLY A 662 -20.60 9.28 -42.64
N LEU A 663 -20.75 10.13 -41.61
CA LEU A 663 -21.21 11.52 -41.72
C LEU A 663 -20.10 12.46 -41.26
N VAL A 664 -19.77 13.47 -42.08
CA VAL A 664 -18.90 14.58 -41.67
C VAL A 664 -19.74 15.85 -41.60
N GLU A 665 -19.81 16.46 -40.42
CA GLU A 665 -20.44 17.76 -40.19
C GLU A 665 -19.33 18.79 -39.93
N GLY A 666 -19.36 19.91 -40.65
CA GLY A 666 -18.30 20.93 -40.59
C GLY A 666 -17.19 20.78 -41.64
N GLY A 667 -16.07 21.46 -41.38
CA GLY A 667 -15.02 21.73 -42.37
C GLY A 667 -13.72 20.95 -42.14
N VAL A 668 -13.25 20.25 -43.18
CA VAL A 668 -11.95 19.58 -43.22
C VAL A 668 -11.01 20.35 -44.15
N TYR A 669 -9.89 20.82 -43.62
CA TYR A 669 -8.88 21.54 -44.40
C TYR A 669 -7.71 20.63 -44.78
N LEU A 670 -7.42 20.57 -46.08
CA LEU A 670 -6.54 19.58 -46.72
C LEU A 670 -5.41 20.26 -47.53
N PRO A 671 -4.55 21.11 -46.94
CA PRO A 671 -3.50 21.80 -47.68
C PRO A 671 -2.41 20.83 -48.14
N GLY A 672 -2.21 20.76 -49.46
CA GLY A 672 -1.21 19.91 -50.10
C GLY A 672 -1.53 18.42 -50.06
N SER A 673 -2.75 18.07 -49.64
CA SER A 673 -3.15 16.69 -49.36
C SER A 673 -3.90 16.05 -50.54
N ARG A 674 -3.93 14.72 -50.54
CA ARG A 674 -4.80 13.91 -51.40
C ARG A 674 -6.16 13.75 -50.72
N LEU A 675 -7.24 14.08 -51.42
CA LEU A 675 -8.60 13.70 -51.07
C LEU A 675 -9.08 12.59 -52.02
N ASP A 676 -9.48 11.46 -51.45
CA ASP A 676 -10.08 10.34 -52.17
C ASP A 676 -11.55 10.20 -51.75
N LEU A 677 -12.45 10.40 -52.71
CA LEU A 677 -13.89 10.25 -52.51
C LEU A 677 -14.34 8.95 -53.16
N SER A 678 -14.27 7.84 -52.42
CA SER A 678 -14.61 6.51 -52.95
C SER A 678 -15.76 5.87 -52.16
N ARG A 679 -16.98 6.02 -52.73
CA ARG A 679 -18.28 5.46 -52.29
C ARG A 679 -18.83 5.98 -50.94
N ALA A 680 -20.17 6.05 -50.88
CA ALA A 680 -21.06 6.03 -49.71
C ALA A 680 -20.96 7.08 -48.57
N GLY A 681 -19.99 7.99 -48.54
CA GLY A 681 -19.95 9.08 -47.54
C GLY A 681 -21.10 10.09 -47.66
N LEU A 682 -21.60 10.59 -46.52
CA LEU A 682 -22.63 11.63 -46.44
C LEU A 682 -22.07 12.95 -45.87
N GLY A 683 -22.50 14.08 -46.42
CA GLY A 683 -22.11 15.41 -45.91
C GLY A 683 -20.64 15.78 -46.15
N GLY A 684 -20.13 16.70 -45.34
CA GLY A 684 -18.72 17.13 -45.35
C GLY A 684 -18.42 18.32 -46.26
N SER A 685 -17.64 19.28 -45.73
CA SER A 685 -17.02 20.37 -46.49
C SER A 685 -15.51 20.21 -46.50
N PHE A 686 -14.95 19.79 -47.63
CA PHE A 686 -13.52 19.56 -47.81
C PHE A 686 -12.88 20.72 -48.57
N THR A 687 -11.88 21.37 -47.98
CA THR A 687 -11.15 22.48 -48.58
C THR A 687 -9.75 22.04 -48.97
N LEU A 688 -9.49 21.94 -50.26
CA LEU A 688 -8.17 21.65 -50.82
C LEU A 688 -7.42 22.96 -51.07
N GLY A 689 -6.26 23.08 -50.43
CA GLY A 689 -5.32 24.18 -50.57
C GLY A 689 -3.97 23.70 -51.10
N LYS A 690 -3.13 24.62 -51.59
CA LYS A 690 -1.75 24.39 -52.09
C LYS A 690 -1.69 23.56 -53.38
N SER A 691 -0.76 23.92 -54.27
CA SER A 691 -0.70 23.35 -55.63
C SER A 691 -0.19 21.89 -55.72
N THR A 692 0.09 21.24 -54.57
CA THR A 692 0.42 19.80 -54.50
C THR A 692 -0.81 18.93 -54.23
N ALA A 693 -1.96 19.52 -53.93
CA ALA A 693 -3.18 18.80 -53.60
C ALA A 693 -3.73 17.99 -54.80
N ARG A 694 -4.35 16.84 -54.47
CA ARG A 694 -4.90 15.89 -55.44
C ARG A 694 -6.34 15.54 -55.07
N LEU A 695 -7.19 15.34 -56.08
CA LEU A 695 -8.58 14.94 -55.92
C LEU A 695 -8.85 13.67 -56.73
N TYR A 696 -9.49 12.68 -56.12
CA TYR A 696 -9.84 11.40 -56.75
C TYR A 696 -11.30 11.04 -56.47
N GLY A 697 -11.87 10.20 -57.34
CA GLY A 697 -13.16 9.56 -57.15
C GLY A 697 -14.37 10.40 -57.55
N GLU A 698 -15.50 10.22 -56.86
CA GLU A 698 -16.77 10.90 -57.13
C GLU A 698 -17.42 11.44 -55.85
N SER A 699 -17.95 12.67 -55.91
CA SER A 699 -18.70 13.23 -54.77
C SER A 699 -20.14 12.73 -54.72
N THR A 700 -20.74 12.73 -53.53
CA THR A 700 -22.16 12.43 -53.29
C THR A 700 -22.94 13.73 -53.03
N PRO A 701 -24.29 13.73 -53.16
CA PRO A 701 -25.10 14.87 -52.75
C PRO A 701 -24.83 15.26 -51.29
N GLY A 702 -24.68 16.56 -51.03
CA GLY A 702 -24.34 17.10 -49.70
C GLY A 702 -22.85 17.32 -49.45
N VAL A 703 -21.95 16.64 -50.18
CA VAL A 703 -20.50 16.90 -50.12
C VAL A 703 -20.17 18.23 -50.80
N THR A 704 -19.36 19.06 -50.15
CA THR A 704 -18.75 20.25 -50.77
C THR A 704 -17.24 20.07 -50.88
N VAL A 705 -16.70 20.17 -52.09
CA VAL A 705 -15.26 20.25 -52.35
C VAL A 705 -14.93 21.69 -52.76
N THR A 706 -14.16 22.40 -51.94
CA THR A 706 -13.70 23.76 -52.23
C THR A 706 -12.23 23.73 -52.61
N ILE A 707 -11.88 24.31 -53.75
CA ILE A 707 -10.52 24.56 -54.17
C ILE A 707 -10.22 26.01 -53.83
N GLN A 708 -9.32 26.21 -52.87
CA GLN A 708 -9.16 27.50 -52.21
C GLN A 708 -7.77 28.11 -52.44
N GLY A 709 -7.73 29.33 -52.97
CA GLY A 709 -6.57 30.21 -52.87
C GLY A 709 -6.63 31.01 -51.58
N SER A 710 -5.51 31.13 -50.86
CA SER A 710 -5.47 31.73 -49.53
C SER A 710 -4.10 32.34 -49.20
N ASN A 711 -3.99 33.10 -48.11
CA ASN A 711 -2.68 33.57 -47.63
C ASN A 711 -1.79 32.37 -47.22
N ASP A 712 -2.41 31.33 -46.67
CA ASP A 712 -1.70 30.16 -46.11
C ASP A 712 -1.19 29.22 -47.21
N ASP A 713 -1.87 29.18 -48.36
CA ASP A 713 -1.55 28.29 -49.48
C ASP A 713 -1.02 29.01 -50.72
N SER A 714 -1.12 30.34 -50.76
CA SER A 714 -0.96 31.16 -51.95
C SER A 714 -1.93 30.75 -53.07
N ASN A 715 -1.44 30.67 -54.31
CA ASN A 715 -2.21 30.18 -55.44
C ASN A 715 -2.36 28.65 -55.38
N THR A 716 -3.58 28.17 -55.59
CA THR A 716 -3.90 26.75 -55.52
C THR A 716 -4.28 26.21 -56.89
N THR A 717 -3.59 25.15 -57.30
CA THR A 717 -3.96 24.29 -58.43
C THR A 717 -4.12 22.86 -57.92
N VAL A 718 -5.35 22.35 -57.92
CA VAL A 718 -5.64 20.95 -57.60
C VAL A 718 -5.62 20.12 -58.88
N ARG A 719 -5.04 18.93 -58.82
CA ARG A 719 -5.03 17.98 -59.95
C ARG A 719 -5.93 16.78 -59.67
N ALA A 720 -6.81 16.46 -60.63
CA ALA A 720 -7.62 15.24 -60.65
C ALA A 720 -7.19 14.37 -61.84
N PRO A 721 -6.27 13.40 -61.64
CA PRO A 721 -5.61 12.71 -62.75
C PRO A 721 -6.47 11.65 -63.46
N GLU A 722 -7.57 11.23 -62.85
CA GLU A 722 -8.42 10.12 -63.31
C GLU A 722 -9.83 10.57 -63.73
N GLY A 723 -10.03 11.86 -63.97
CA GLY A 723 -11.37 12.45 -64.05
C GLY A 723 -11.99 12.74 -62.68
N PHE A 724 -13.16 13.37 -62.69
CA PHE A 724 -13.93 13.63 -61.47
C PHE A 724 -15.42 13.71 -61.78
N ILE A 725 -16.26 13.06 -60.98
CA ILE A 725 -17.72 13.17 -61.07
C ILE A 725 -18.20 13.98 -59.85
N ASN A 726 -18.82 15.12 -60.11
CA ASN A 726 -19.42 15.96 -59.08
C ASN A 726 -20.94 15.70 -58.98
N ARG A 727 -21.41 15.17 -57.84
CA ARG A 727 -22.85 15.11 -57.48
C ARG A 727 -23.22 16.04 -56.32
N GLY A 728 -22.24 16.64 -55.66
CA GLY A 728 -22.39 17.65 -54.61
C GLY A 728 -22.05 19.06 -55.10
N THR A 729 -21.35 19.85 -54.29
CA THR A 729 -20.83 21.18 -54.70
C THR A 729 -19.33 21.11 -54.96
N LEU A 730 -18.90 21.43 -56.17
CA LEU A 730 -17.51 21.75 -56.47
C LEU A 730 -17.38 23.27 -56.54
N ARG A 731 -16.62 23.87 -55.63
CA ARG A 731 -16.45 25.32 -55.52
C ARG A 731 -15.00 25.73 -55.80
N LEU A 732 -14.81 26.75 -56.64
CA LEU A 732 -13.53 27.44 -56.77
C LEU A 732 -13.64 28.81 -56.10
N ALA A 733 -12.87 29.04 -55.04
CA ALA A 733 -12.98 30.24 -54.22
C ALA A 733 -11.61 30.78 -53.79
N SER A 734 -11.54 32.08 -53.49
CA SER A 734 -10.41 32.70 -52.79
C SER A 734 -10.97 33.49 -51.62
N VAL A 735 -10.31 33.43 -50.47
CA VAL A 735 -10.89 33.90 -49.20
C VAL A 735 -10.23 35.18 -48.66
N ASN A 736 -8.91 35.34 -48.77
CA ASN A 736 -8.21 36.43 -48.05
C ASN A 736 -7.52 37.46 -48.96
N ALA A 737 -7.20 37.09 -50.21
CA ALA A 737 -6.69 38.02 -51.22
C ALA A 737 -7.01 37.49 -52.63
N ALA A 738 -6.53 38.16 -53.67
CA ALA A 738 -6.79 37.80 -55.07
C ALA A 738 -5.92 36.62 -55.57
N TYR A 739 -5.94 35.49 -54.85
CA TYR A 739 -5.24 34.27 -55.25
C TYR A 739 -5.99 33.50 -56.34
N ARG A 740 -5.21 32.78 -57.16
CA ARG A 740 -5.72 31.84 -58.16
C ARG A 740 -6.28 30.59 -57.46
N SER A 741 -7.42 30.13 -57.95
CA SER A 741 -8.00 28.83 -57.61
C SER A 741 -8.26 28.08 -58.91
N SER A 742 -7.57 26.96 -59.10
CA SER A 742 -7.56 26.21 -60.36
C SER A 742 -7.79 24.72 -60.11
N LEU A 743 -8.66 24.11 -60.93
CA LEU A 743 -8.80 22.66 -61.02
C LEU A 743 -8.33 22.21 -62.40
N SER A 744 -7.35 21.31 -62.42
CA SER A 744 -6.90 20.62 -63.63
C SER A 744 -7.37 19.17 -63.58
N VAL A 745 -8.15 18.75 -64.59
CA VAL A 745 -8.67 17.38 -64.70
C VAL A 745 -8.06 16.72 -65.93
N GLU A 746 -7.40 15.59 -65.72
CA GLU A 746 -6.68 14.83 -66.74
C GLU A 746 -7.36 13.46 -66.95
N GLY A 747 -7.06 12.80 -68.07
CA GLY A 747 -7.51 11.43 -68.39
C GLY A 747 -8.98 11.29 -68.81
N SER A 748 -9.91 11.85 -68.05
CA SER A 748 -11.37 11.78 -68.30
C SER A 748 -12.05 13.12 -67.99
N PRO A 749 -13.25 13.39 -68.56
CA PRO A 749 -13.92 14.67 -68.36
C PRO A 749 -14.35 14.88 -66.90
N LEU A 750 -14.41 16.15 -66.50
CA LEU A 750 -15.19 16.58 -65.35
C LEU A 750 -16.67 16.46 -65.68
N VAL A 751 -17.36 15.55 -65.00
CA VAL A 751 -18.81 15.38 -65.12
C VAL A 751 -19.48 16.06 -63.94
N ASN A 752 -20.17 17.18 -64.17
CA ASN A 752 -21.09 17.74 -63.19
C ASN A 752 -22.46 17.09 -63.37
N ASP A 753 -22.77 16.10 -62.55
CA ASP A 753 -23.99 15.30 -62.68
C ASP A 753 -25.24 16.08 -62.23
N TRP A 754 -26.44 15.50 -62.38
CA TRP A 754 -27.74 16.20 -62.22
C TRP A 754 -27.93 16.95 -60.89
N SER A 755 -27.47 16.38 -59.76
CA SER A 755 -27.54 17.04 -58.44
C SER A 755 -26.35 17.97 -58.18
N GLY A 756 -25.35 17.96 -59.05
CA GLY A 756 -24.10 18.64 -58.89
C GLY A 756 -24.20 20.15 -59.15
N LEU A 757 -23.53 20.92 -58.30
CA LEU A 757 -23.27 22.34 -58.49
C LEU A 757 -21.77 22.58 -58.70
N VAL A 758 -21.39 23.17 -59.83
CA VAL A 758 -20.07 23.81 -59.99
C VAL A 758 -20.23 25.31 -59.73
N ASP A 759 -19.69 25.78 -58.61
CA ASP A 759 -19.77 27.18 -58.17
C ASP A 759 -18.41 27.88 -58.29
N ILE A 760 -18.27 28.74 -59.29
CA ILE A 760 -17.14 29.63 -59.42
C ILE A 760 -17.45 30.89 -58.59
N ALA A 761 -16.98 30.89 -57.35
CA ALA A 761 -17.38 31.88 -56.37
C ALA A 761 -16.61 33.21 -56.53
N ALA A 762 -17.32 34.33 -56.32
CA ALA A 762 -16.76 35.69 -56.26
C ALA A 762 -15.53 35.76 -55.34
N GLY A 763 -15.70 35.38 -54.07
CA GLY A 763 -14.64 35.40 -53.07
C GLY A 763 -13.97 36.78 -52.97
N SER A 764 -12.68 36.79 -52.63
CA SER A 764 -11.82 37.99 -52.55
C SER A 764 -11.15 38.35 -53.88
N GLY A 765 -11.73 37.93 -55.01
CA GLY A 765 -11.18 38.11 -56.36
C GLY A 765 -10.14 37.05 -56.75
N GLY A 766 -9.25 37.39 -57.69
CA GLY A 766 -8.27 36.49 -58.27
C GLY A 766 -8.84 35.62 -59.42
N PRO A 767 -7.97 35.03 -60.25
CA PRO A 767 -8.41 34.20 -61.37
C PRO A 767 -9.00 32.87 -60.90
N ARG A 768 -9.99 32.37 -61.65
CA ARG A 768 -10.59 31.05 -61.48
C ARG A 768 -10.39 30.26 -62.76
N GLU A 769 -9.87 29.05 -62.65
CA GLU A 769 -9.50 28.25 -63.82
C GLU A 769 -10.05 26.83 -63.66
N LEU A 770 -10.78 26.37 -64.68
CA LEU A 770 -11.28 25.01 -64.74
C LEU A 770 -10.77 24.37 -66.03
N GLU A 771 -9.60 23.74 -65.92
CA GLU A 771 -8.86 23.14 -67.02
C GLU A 771 -9.24 21.68 -67.16
N ALA A 772 -10.35 21.43 -67.85
CA ALA A 772 -10.93 20.10 -68.02
C ALA A 772 -11.73 20.00 -69.32
N ALA A 773 -11.84 18.80 -69.88
CA ALA A 773 -12.99 18.45 -70.72
C ALA A 773 -14.23 18.39 -69.80
N ILE A 774 -15.35 18.99 -70.20
CA ILE A 774 -16.45 19.28 -69.27
C ILE A 774 -17.77 18.78 -69.83
N VAL A 775 -18.49 18.00 -69.03
CA VAL A 775 -19.89 17.61 -69.25
C VAL A 775 -20.72 18.13 -68.08
N ASN A 776 -21.60 19.09 -68.33
CA ASN A 776 -22.47 19.69 -67.32
C ASN A 776 -23.91 19.20 -67.48
N ARG A 777 -24.36 18.30 -66.61
CA ARG A 777 -25.77 17.84 -66.47
C ARG A 777 -26.50 18.53 -65.31
N GLY A 778 -25.77 18.95 -64.29
CA GLY A 778 -26.30 19.71 -63.16
C GLY A 778 -26.28 21.23 -63.39
N SER A 779 -26.02 21.98 -62.32
CA SER A 779 -25.91 23.44 -62.37
C SER A 779 -24.45 23.88 -62.37
N ARG A 780 -24.09 24.79 -63.26
CA ARG A 780 -22.84 25.56 -63.20
C ARG A 780 -23.18 27.03 -63.00
N ARG A 781 -22.52 27.68 -62.05
CA ARG A 781 -22.70 29.09 -61.75
C ARG A 781 -21.36 29.83 -61.77
N VAL A 782 -21.26 30.85 -62.61
CA VAL A 782 -20.07 31.69 -62.76
C VAL A 782 -20.31 33.05 -62.12
N ARG A 783 -19.72 33.31 -60.95
CA ARG A 783 -19.87 34.59 -60.21
C ARG A 783 -18.59 35.41 -60.12
N GLN A 784 -17.47 34.82 -60.53
CA GLN A 784 -16.17 35.47 -60.69
C GLN A 784 -15.68 35.21 -62.11
N THR A 785 -14.93 36.16 -62.67
CA THR A 785 -14.26 35.95 -63.96
C THR A 785 -13.46 34.65 -63.96
N ALA A 786 -13.74 33.79 -64.93
CA ALA A 786 -13.17 32.45 -64.98
C ALA A 786 -12.83 32.00 -66.38
N THR A 787 -11.79 31.17 -66.47
CA THR A 787 -11.38 30.48 -67.69
C THR A 787 -11.81 29.02 -67.60
N LEU A 788 -12.57 28.54 -68.59
CA LEU A 788 -13.22 27.23 -68.58
C LEU A 788 -12.84 26.39 -69.80
N GLY A 789 -12.64 25.09 -69.60
CA GLY A 789 -12.44 24.13 -70.67
C GLY A 789 -10.96 23.85 -70.98
N LEU A 790 -10.72 23.10 -72.05
CA LEU A 790 -9.40 22.87 -72.66
C LEU A 790 -9.41 23.37 -74.11
N PRO A 791 -8.25 23.79 -74.66
CA PRO A 791 -8.16 24.14 -76.07
C PRO A 791 -8.60 22.99 -76.99
N GLY A 792 -9.50 23.25 -77.92
CA GLY A 792 -10.01 22.26 -78.88
C GLY A 792 -11.08 21.30 -78.33
N GLU A 793 -11.38 21.34 -77.04
CA GLU A 793 -12.40 20.49 -76.41
C GLU A 793 -13.73 21.22 -76.25
N THR A 794 -14.83 20.51 -76.47
CA THR A 794 -16.18 21.06 -76.32
C THR A 794 -16.64 21.01 -74.87
N LEU A 795 -17.11 22.14 -74.33
CA LEU A 795 -17.87 22.17 -73.09
C LEU A 795 -19.31 21.75 -73.40
N LEU A 796 -19.69 20.54 -73.02
CA LEU A 796 -21.05 20.05 -73.23
C LEU A 796 -21.97 20.49 -72.07
N ASN A 797 -22.98 21.29 -72.38
CA ASN A 797 -24.04 21.67 -71.44
C ASN A 797 -25.36 20.95 -71.74
N GLN A 798 -25.80 20.13 -70.80
CA GLN A 798 -27.08 19.41 -70.76
C GLN A 798 -27.95 19.83 -69.57
N GLY A 799 -27.35 20.51 -68.58
CA GLY A 799 -28.03 21.09 -67.41
C GLY A 799 -28.13 22.60 -67.49
N ARG A 800 -27.93 23.30 -66.36
CA ARG A 800 -27.95 24.77 -66.29
C ARG A 800 -26.54 25.35 -66.33
N PHE A 801 -26.30 26.29 -67.23
CA PHE A 801 -25.11 27.13 -67.29
C PHE A 801 -25.53 28.58 -66.99
N GLU A 802 -25.26 29.03 -65.76
CA GLU A 802 -25.55 30.37 -65.30
C GLU A 802 -24.27 31.21 -65.24
N THR A 803 -24.27 32.38 -65.88
CA THR A 803 -23.13 33.30 -65.83
C THR A 803 -23.57 34.67 -65.33
N LEU A 804 -22.97 35.12 -64.23
CA LEU A 804 -23.15 36.44 -63.60
C LEU A 804 -21.86 37.29 -63.69
N ALA A 805 -20.77 36.70 -64.18
CA ALA A 805 -19.49 37.33 -64.45
C ALA A 805 -19.00 36.92 -65.85
N THR A 806 -17.73 37.18 -66.19
CA THR A 806 -17.18 36.75 -67.48
C THR A 806 -16.70 35.31 -67.43
N ALA A 807 -17.30 34.44 -68.25
CA ALA A 807 -16.84 33.09 -68.52
C ALA A 807 -16.05 33.07 -69.85
N THR A 808 -14.73 33.00 -69.76
CA THR A 808 -13.84 32.85 -70.92
C THR A 808 -13.67 31.38 -71.25
N LEU A 809 -14.01 30.98 -72.48
CA LEU A 809 -13.95 29.59 -72.92
C LEU A 809 -12.64 29.31 -73.66
N ARG A 810 -12.00 28.16 -73.39
CA ARG A 810 -10.82 27.70 -74.17
C ARG A 810 -11.21 26.90 -75.43
N GLY A 811 -12.44 26.39 -75.50
CA GLY A 811 -13.04 25.71 -76.64
C GLY A 811 -14.54 26.05 -76.75
N PRO A 812 -15.30 25.48 -77.70
CA PRO A 812 -16.70 25.85 -77.90
C PRO A 812 -17.59 25.37 -76.74
N LEU A 813 -18.59 26.17 -76.38
CA LEU A 813 -19.69 25.76 -75.50
C LEU A 813 -20.82 25.17 -76.35
N MET A 814 -21.09 23.87 -76.23
CA MET A 814 -22.22 23.20 -76.87
C MET A 814 -23.38 23.02 -75.89
N ASN A 815 -24.48 23.75 -76.09
CA ASN A 815 -25.73 23.57 -75.36
C ASN A 815 -26.65 22.56 -76.07
N ALA A 816 -26.73 21.35 -75.54
CA ALA A 816 -27.49 20.23 -76.09
C ALA A 816 -28.58 19.78 -75.10
N GLY A 817 -29.71 20.47 -75.11
CA GLY A 817 -30.86 20.20 -74.24
C GLY A 817 -30.84 20.93 -72.88
N GLY A 818 -29.75 21.63 -72.57
CA GLY A 818 -29.60 22.41 -71.35
C GLY A 818 -30.13 23.85 -71.42
N GLU A 819 -29.93 24.60 -70.34
CA GLU A 819 -30.24 26.02 -70.19
C GLU A 819 -28.96 26.87 -70.11
N ILE A 820 -28.89 27.97 -70.87
CA ILE A 820 -27.92 29.06 -70.66
C ILE A 820 -28.68 30.26 -70.08
N THR A 821 -28.21 30.82 -68.96
CA THR A 821 -28.90 31.90 -68.23
C THR A 821 -27.93 32.86 -67.54
N GLY A 822 -28.45 33.94 -66.97
CA GLY A 822 -27.70 34.95 -66.22
C GLY A 822 -27.67 36.33 -66.87
N ASP A 823 -26.83 37.21 -66.33
CA ASP A 823 -26.63 38.62 -66.70
C ASP A 823 -25.14 38.98 -66.89
N GLY A 824 -24.26 37.98 -66.88
CA GLY A 824 -22.82 38.11 -67.14
C GLY A 824 -22.48 38.00 -68.63
N SER A 825 -21.23 37.59 -68.91
CA SER A 825 -20.77 37.39 -70.29
C SER A 825 -20.14 36.03 -70.52
N ILE A 826 -20.22 35.53 -71.75
CA ILE A 826 -19.52 34.35 -72.27
C ILE A 826 -18.59 34.86 -73.36
N SER A 827 -17.29 34.61 -73.24
CA SER A 827 -16.27 35.00 -74.22
C SER A 827 -15.74 33.75 -74.90
N GLY A 828 -16.10 33.54 -76.17
CA GLY A 828 -15.80 32.32 -76.93
C GLY A 828 -16.94 31.91 -77.87
N GLU A 829 -16.79 30.76 -78.50
CA GLU A 829 -17.80 30.18 -79.40
C GLU A 829 -18.91 29.48 -78.62
N VAL A 830 -20.17 29.75 -78.99
CA VAL A 830 -21.37 29.13 -78.42
C VAL A 830 -22.18 28.46 -79.51
N GLU A 831 -22.29 27.13 -79.43
CA GLU A 831 -23.18 26.32 -80.25
C GLU A 831 -24.37 25.86 -79.43
N ALA A 832 -25.57 26.26 -79.81
CA ALA A 832 -26.80 25.92 -79.11
C ALA A 832 -27.76 25.25 -80.08
N PRO A 833 -27.61 23.95 -80.41
CA PRO A 833 -28.54 23.25 -81.29
C PRO A 833 -29.93 23.00 -80.67
N SER A 834 -30.01 22.80 -79.34
CA SER A 834 -31.27 22.51 -78.63
C SER A 834 -31.23 22.88 -77.14
N GLY A 835 -32.40 23.16 -76.54
CA GLY A 835 -32.52 23.61 -75.14
C GLY A 835 -33.07 25.03 -75.00
N ARG A 836 -32.62 25.78 -73.99
CA ARG A 836 -33.14 27.12 -73.66
C ARG A 836 -32.02 28.14 -73.42
N ILE A 837 -32.20 29.37 -73.90
CA ILE A 837 -31.44 30.54 -73.43
C ILE A 837 -32.43 31.44 -72.72
N GLN A 838 -32.18 31.77 -71.45
CA GLN A 838 -33.04 32.63 -70.65
C GLN A 838 -32.20 33.68 -69.92
N PRO A 839 -31.93 34.85 -70.52
CA PRO A 839 -31.22 35.93 -69.83
C PRO A 839 -32.03 36.43 -68.63
N THR A 840 -31.36 36.73 -67.51
CA THR A 840 -31.97 37.35 -66.32
C THR A 840 -31.71 38.86 -66.23
N GLY A 841 -30.72 39.33 -67.01
CA GLY A 841 -30.37 40.73 -67.20
C GLY A 841 -29.78 40.90 -68.60
N ASN A 842 -28.56 41.43 -68.72
CA ASN A 842 -27.86 41.49 -70.01
C ASN A 842 -26.87 40.34 -70.18
N LEU A 843 -27.33 39.21 -70.71
CA LEU A 843 -26.41 38.12 -71.07
C LEU A 843 -25.66 38.49 -72.34
N VAL A 844 -24.33 38.58 -72.26
CA VAL A 844 -23.48 38.95 -73.40
C VAL A 844 -22.70 37.74 -73.93
N VAL A 845 -22.71 37.50 -75.23
CA VAL A 845 -21.81 36.55 -75.90
C VAL A 845 -20.81 37.35 -76.74
N ASN A 846 -19.54 37.29 -76.37
CA ASN A 846 -18.43 37.88 -77.11
C ASN A 846 -17.75 36.79 -77.95
N GLY A 847 -18.17 36.63 -79.21
CA GLY A 847 -17.74 35.55 -80.09
C GLY A 847 -18.82 35.11 -81.05
N THR A 848 -18.61 33.98 -81.72
CA THR A 848 -19.59 33.36 -82.62
C THR A 848 -20.69 32.69 -81.81
N MET A 849 -21.95 32.90 -82.20
CA MET A 849 -23.11 32.21 -81.62
C MET A 849 -23.96 31.56 -82.71
N ASN A 850 -24.10 30.24 -82.64
CA ASN A 850 -24.92 29.43 -83.55
C ASN A 850 -26.10 28.84 -82.78
N VAL A 851 -27.33 29.19 -83.13
CA VAL A 851 -28.56 28.73 -82.49
C VAL A 851 -29.36 27.88 -83.48
N GLY A 852 -29.59 26.61 -83.14
CA GLY A 852 -30.33 25.64 -83.95
C GLY A 852 -31.83 25.65 -83.73
N THR A 853 -32.56 24.87 -84.54
CA THR A 853 -34.03 24.81 -84.55
C THR A 853 -34.65 24.25 -83.27
N GLY A 854 -33.90 23.49 -82.48
CA GLY A 854 -34.36 22.93 -81.20
C GLY A 854 -34.22 23.88 -80.01
N MET A 855 -33.77 25.11 -80.21
CA MET A 855 -33.56 26.10 -79.14
C MET A 855 -34.74 27.04 -78.94
N VAL A 856 -34.98 27.42 -77.68
CA VAL A 856 -35.88 28.52 -77.32
C VAL A 856 -35.08 29.64 -76.64
N LEU A 857 -35.06 30.83 -77.24
CA LEU A 857 -34.63 32.06 -76.57
C LEU A 857 -35.84 32.66 -75.85
N ASP A 858 -35.83 32.65 -74.52
CA ASP A 858 -36.91 33.17 -73.69
C ASP A 858 -36.47 34.46 -72.99
N VAL A 859 -37.05 35.59 -73.38
CA VAL A 859 -36.64 36.92 -72.92
C VAL A 859 -37.83 37.65 -72.33
N LEU A 860 -37.65 38.20 -71.12
CA LEU A 860 -38.59 39.15 -70.51
C LEU A 860 -38.31 40.56 -71.05
N LEU A 861 -39.21 41.08 -71.86
CA LEU A 861 -39.04 42.36 -72.54
C LEU A 861 -38.93 43.50 -71.52
N GLY A 862 -37.92 44.36 -71.71
CA GLY A 862 -37.66 45.54 -70.86
C GLY A 862 -36.71 45.30 -69.69
N THR A 863 -36.54 44.05 -69.22
CA THR A 863 -35.68 43.73 -68.06
C THR A 863 -34.52 42.79 -68.40
N ALA A 864 -34.63 42.02 -69.48
CA ALA A 864 -33.59 41.09 -69.90
C ALA A 864 -33.29 41.23 -71.42
N LYS A 865 -32.05 40.96 -71.82
CA LYS A 865 -31.61 40.92 -73.22
C LYS A 865 -30.44 39.95 -73.42
N LEU A 866 -30.35 39.42 -74.63
CA LEU A 866 -29.18 38.71 -75.14
C LEU A 866 -28.43 39.66 -76.09
N THR A 867 -27.16 39.95 -75.79
CA THR A 867 -26.29 40.76 -76.65
C THR A 867 -25.23 39.85 -77.26
N VAL A 868 -25.10 39.82 -78.59
CA VAL A 868 -24.06 39.03 -79.28
C VAL A 868 -23.10 39.99 -79.98
N ASN A 869 -21.85 40.00 -79.52
CA ASN A 869 -20.76 40.78 -80.08
C ASN A 869 -19.91 39.86 -80.99
N GLY A 870 -20.45 39.52 -82.15
CA GLY A 870 -19.83 38.62 -83.13
C GLY A 870 -20.85 38.07 -84.13
N PRO A 871 -20.45 37.12 -84.99
CA PRO A 871 -21.37 36.46 -85.92
C PRO A 871 -22.49 35.71 -85.18
N LEU A 872 -23.74 35.92 -85.60
CA LEU A 872 -24.93 35.24 -85.06
C LEU A 872 -25.66 34.52 -86.20
N ALA A 873 -25.77 33.20 -86.09
CA ALA A 873 -26.72 32.40 -86.89
C ALA A 873 -27.86 31.94 -85.98
N PHE A 874 -29.08 32.40 -86.21
CA PHE A 874 -30.22 32.10 -85.34
C PHE A 874 -31.37 31.41 -86.10
N ASN A 875 -31.55 30.11 -85.84
CA ASN A 875 -32.62 29.28 -86.41
C ASN A 875 -33.62 28.79 -85.36
N GLY A 876 -33.53 29.27 -84.11
CA GLY A 876 -34.38 28.85 -83.00
C GLY A 876 -35.71 29.61 -82.88
N LEU A 877 -36.49 29.29 -81.85
CA LEU A 877 -37.72 30.00 -81.49
C LEU A 877 -37.39 31.14 -80.52
N VAL A 878 -37.85 32.36 -80.81
CA VAL A 878 -37.84 33.46 -79.83
C VAL A 878 -39.20 33.54 -79.14
N ARG A 879 -39.20 33.44 -77.81
CA ARG A 879 -40.35 33.67 -76.94
C ARG A 879 -40.12 34.95 -76.14
N ALA A 880 -40.78 36.02 -76.55
CA ALA A 880 -40.78 37.28 -75.82
C ALA A 880 -41.97 37.31 -74.85
N ARG A 881 -41.71 37.44 -73.55
CA ARG A 881 -42.73 37.63 -72.52
C ARG A 881 -42.82 39.11 -72.19
N PHE A 882 -44.04 39.65 -72.10
CA PHE A 882 -44.28 40.97 -71.54
C PHE A 882 -44.40 40.81 -70.00
N PRO A 883 -43.95 41.80 -69.21
CA PRO A 883 -44.10 41.81 -67.75
C PRO A 883 -45.52 41.53 -67.27
#